data_AF-A0A3N2JK64-F1
#
_entry.id   AF-A0A3N2JK64-F1
#
_cell.length_a   1.000
_cell.length_b   1.000
_cell.length_c   1.000
_cell.angle_alpha   90.00
_cell.angle_beta   90.00
_cell.angle_gamma   90.00
#
_symmetry.space_group_name_H-M   'P 1'
#
loop_
_entity.id
_entity.type
_entity.pdbx_description
1 polymer ?
#
loop_
_entity_poly.entity_id
_entity_poly.type
_entity_poly.pdbx_seq_one_letter_code
_entity_poly.pdbx_strand_id
1 'polypeptide(L)'
;MTTHDDGTSPDDGAARFSPTGAPGCPAGYAAQQGGRLTTAQGLRVDETEHSLKAGRRGPVLMEDHHLREKITHFDHERIPERVVHARGAGAHGTFRSYGTAASVTKARFLAEEGRETPVFTRFSTVLGSRGSLDTARDVRGFATKFFTDEGTFDLVGNDIPVFFIQDAIKFPDLIHAGKPEPDKEIPQAQSAHDTFWDFASLHTESTHMLMWVMSDRGIPRSFRTVEGFGVHTFRLEAADGTTSLVKLHWKPVLGVHSLVWEEAQLAGGADPDFHRRDLADAIAAGTFPEWELGLQVMPDTPEETFEGIDLLDPTKIVPEELCPVQPVGRLTLHRQPDNYFAETEQVAFHVGNLVPGIQVTNDPLMQGRLFSYLDTQITRLGGPNFSQLPINRPHAPVNDMLRDGMHQSAVHRGVAPYQPNSLDGGEPETSGADGYVHVATPVEGTKGRAAPASFDDHYSQATLFWLSMTPVEQAHLAGGFTFELGKVLEAQVKERMVGNLARVHRDLAARVAAGLGIAVPDVPDDEVVDAGSVTPSPALSQVPSEPGRVDGRVVGVLADDGADLAGVEALREALAAKDVVVRVVAPHGGEIAAGGRSVVVDRALVTTRSIEYDALVVADDVAGGALAAAPETAVLLSEAFRHGKAIAAWGDGAEVLADAGVDTAAPDVRTVSGPDDVVADLVPALGMHRSWERLASLAGL
;
A
#
# COMPACT_ATOMS: atom_id res chain seq x y z
N MET A 1 -10.61 31.05 -41.09
CA MET A 1 -10.93 29.63 -41.39
C MET A 1 -9.63 28.94 -41.70
N THR A 2 -8.83 28.66 -40.67
CA THR A 2 -8.81 27.42 -39.86
C THR A 2 -8.02 26.32 -40.58
N THR A 3 -6.70 26.36 -40.39
CA THR A 3 -5.80 25.21 -40.47
C THR A 3 -5.60 24.72 -39.04
N HIS A 4 -6.08 23.52 -38.75
CA HIS A 4 -5.73 22.79 -37.54
C HIS A 4 -4.29 22.31 -37.68
N ASP A 5 -3.48 22.67 -36.69
CA ASP A 5 -2.11 22.24 -36.48
C ASP A 5 -2.20 21.10 -35.44
N ASP A 6 -2.05 19.86 -35.89
CA ASP A 6 -2.01 18.69 -35.00
C ASP A 6 -0.60 18.60 -34.40
N GLY A 7 -0.52 18.99 -33.13
CA GLY A 7 0.69 18.93 -32.33
C GLY A 7 1.25 17.52 -32.22
N THR A 8 2.42 17.31 -32.80
CA THR A 8 3.27 16.13 -32.61
C THR A 8 3.75 16.07 -31.16
N SER A 9 3.37 15.02 -30.44
CA SER A 9 3.94 14.61 -29.15
C SER A 9 5.43 14.24 -29.32
N PRO A 10 6.32 14.61 -28.37
CA PRO A 10 7.76 14.33 -28.46
C PRO A 10 8.07 12.91 -27.99
N ASP A 11 7.79 11.90 -28.81
CA ASP A 11 8.10 10.49 -28.48
C ASP A 11 8.73 9.70 -29.64
N ASP A 12 9.24 10.40 -30.66
CA ASP A 12 9.92 9.77 -31.80
C ASP A 12 11.44 9.77 -31.61
N GLY A 13 11.98 8.65 -31.10
CA GLY A 13 13.44 8.46 -31.04
C GLY A 13 13.95 7.05 -30.73
N ALA A 14 13.17 6.16 -30.13
CA ALA A 14 13.59 4.78 -29.86
C ALA A 14 12.84 3.79 -30.75
N ALA A 15 13.58 2.95 -31.49
CA ALA A 15 12.96 1.83 -32.21
C ALA A 15 12.18 0.95 -31.21
N ARG A 16 10.88 0.77 -31.46
CA ARG A 16 10.03 -0.07 -30.60
C ARG A 16 10.41 -1.53 -30.81
N PHE A 17 10.92 -2.16 -29.76
CA PHE A 17 11.25 -3.57 -29.74
C PHE A 17 10.15 -4.35 -29.03
N SER A 18 9.81 -5.53 -29.56
CA SER A 18 9.00 -6.52 -28.82
C SER A 18 9.69 -6.93 -27.51
N PRO A 19 9.02 -7.63 -26.58
CA PRO A 19 9.65 -8.23 -25.40
C PRO A 19 10.87 -9.12 -25.70
N THR A 20 10.95 -9.70 -26.91
CA THR A 20 12.07 -10.53 -27.39
C THR A 20 13.04 -9.77 -28.32
N GLY A 21 13.00 -8.44 -28.35
CA GLY A 21 14.00 -7.62 -29.00
C GLY A 21 13.88 -7.44 -30.52
N ALA A 22 12.79 -7.85 -31.20
CA ALA A 22 12.62 -7.54 -32.63
C ALA A 22 12.06 -6.14 -32.86
N PRO A 23 12.57 -5.40 -33.86
CA PRO A 23 12.10 -4.06 -34.20
C PRO A 23 10.72 -4.08 -34.87
N GLY A 24 9.99 -2.97 -34.77
CA GLY A 24 8.81 -2.69 -35.61
C GLY A 24 7.48 -3.20 -35.05
N CYS A 25 7.35 -3.33 -33.73
CA CYS A 25 6.06 -3.67 -33.12
C CYS A 25 5.07 -2.49 -33.28
N PRO A 26 3.85 -2.69 -33.85
CA PRO A 26 2.84 -1.64 -33.94
C PRO A 26 2.43 -1.09 -32.56
N ALA A 27 2.05 0.18 -32.50
CA ALA A 27 1.46 0.76 -31.29
C ALA A 27 0.21 -0.05 -30.88
N GLY A 28 0.13 -0.47 -29.62
CA GLY A 28 -1.03 -1.23 -29.10
C GLY A 28 -1.03 -2.74 -29.36
N TYR A 29 0.05 -3.30 -29.94
CA TYR A 29 0.18 -4.76 -30.11
C TYR A 29 0.88 -5.39 -28.91
N ALA A 30 0.11 -5.76 -27.88
CA ALA A 30 0.56 -6.57 -26.74
C ALA A 30 0.57 -8.07 -27.08
N ALA A 31 1.11 -8.44 -28.25
CA ALA A 31 1.15 -9.83 -28.70
C ALA A 31 2.56 -10.27 -29.07
N GLN A 32 2.79 -11.58 -29.08
CA GLN A 32 4.02 -12.18 -29.60
C GLN A 32 4.20 -11.81 -31.09
N GLN A 33 5.45 -11.80 -31.56
CA GLN A 33 5.84 -11.29 -32.88
C GLN A 33 5.22 -12.01 -34.10
N GLY A 34 4.51 -13.13 -33.93
CA GLY A 34 3.94 -13.90 -35.04
C GLY A 34 2.83 -14.88 -34.64
N GLY A 35 2.13 -15.43 -35.64
CA GLY A 35 0.97 -16.31 -35.43
C GLY A 35 1.27 -17.81 -35.35
N ARG A 36 2.52 -18.21 -35.06
CA ARG A 36 2.93 -19.61 -34.94
C ARG A 36 3.67 -19.80 -33.62
N LEU A 37 3.35 -20.87 -32.90
CA LEU A 37 4.10 -21.28 -31.71
C LEU A 37 5.54 -21.64 -32.11
N THR A 38 6.50 -21.16 -31.31
CA THR A 38 7.90 -21.49 -31.47
C THR A 38 8.55 -21.89 -30.15
N THR A 39 9.68 -22.57 -30.23
CA THR A 39 10.67 -22.67 -29.15
C THR A 39 11.24 -21.29 -28.82
N ALA A 40 11.99 -21.16 -27.72
CA ALA A 40 12.68 -19.92 -27.35
C ALA A 40 13.75 -19.51 -28.38
N GLN A 41 14.23 -20.47 -29.19
CA GLN A 41 15.15 -20.25 -30.31
C GLN A 41 14.45 -19.90 -31.64
N GLY A 42 13.12 -19.73 -31.63
CA GLY A 42 12.35 -19.37 -32.82
C GLY A 42 12.03 -20.54 -33.77
N LEU A 43 12.29 -21.79 -33.38
CA LEU A 43 11.91 -22.96 -34.17
C LEU A 43 10.40 -23.21 -34.05
N ARG A 44 9.70 -23.30 -35.18
CA ARG A 44 8.26 -23.60 -35.19
C ARG A 44 7.99 -24.99 -34.61
N VAL A 45 7.00 -25.07 -33.74
CA VAL A 45 6.54 -26.30 -33.11
C VAL A 45 5.32 -26.83 -33.88
N ASP A 46 5.32 -28.12 -34.19
CA ASP A 46 4.21 -28.81 -34.87
C ASP A 46 3.18 -29.39 -33.89
N GLU A 47 3.62 -29.85 -32.71
CA GLU A 47 2.82 -30.50 -31.67
C GLU A 47 3.31 -30.13 -30.26
N THR A 48 2.41 -29.92 -29.30
CA THR A 48 2.76 -29.62 -27.89
C THR A 48 1.94 -30.39 -26.84
N GLU A 49 0.96 -31.19 -27.24
CA GLU A 49 0.14 -32.04 -26.37
C GLU A 49 0.84 -33.36 -26.02
N HIS A 50 1.83 -33.77 -26.83
CA HIS A 50 2.48 -35.06 -26.71
C HIS A 50 3.99 -34.95 -26.83
N SER A 51 4.71 -35.57 -25.90
CA SER A 51 6.15 -35.78 -26.03
C SER A 51 6.47 -36.75 -27.17
N LEU A 52 7.66 -36.59 -27.75
CA LEU A 52 8.26 -37.54 -28.68
C LEU A 52 8.53 -38.88 -27.95
N LYS A 53 8.03 -39.97 -28.52
CA LYS A 53 8.11 -41.31 -27.94
C LYS A 53 8.51 -42.36 -28.97
N ALA A 54 9.09 -43.48 -28.53
CA ALA A 54 9.28 -44.68 -29.36
C ALA A 54 7.95 -45.41 -29.62
N GLY A 55 7.10 -44.83 -30.47
CA GLY A 55 5.74 -45.28 -30.73
C GLY A 55 4.73 -44.74 -29.71
N ARG A 56 3.43 -44.86 -30.02
CA ARG A 56 2.34 -44.20 -29.24
C ARG A 56 2.34 -44.52 -27.73
N ARG A 57 2.77 -45.73 -27.36
CA ARG A 57 2.86 -46.24 -25.97
C ARG A 57 4.30 -46.47 -25.50
N GLY A 58 5.29 -46.00 -26.25
CA GLY A 58 6.70 -46.19 -25.91
C GLY A 58 7.24 -45.16 -24.91
N PRO A 59 8.50 -45.31 -24.48
CA PRO A 59 9.18 -44.34 -23.64
C PRO A 59 9.36 -43.00 -24.35
N VAL A 60 9.41 -41.91 -23.57
CA VAL A 60 9.80 -40.56 -24.03
C VAL A 60 11.28 -40.56 -24.42
N LEU A 61 11.61 -39.87 -25.50
CA LEU A 61 12.96 -39.81 -26.05
C LEU A 61 13.68 -38.53 -25.60
N MET A 62 14.93 -38.66 -25.17
CA MET A 62 15.76 -37.52 -24.72
C MET A 62 16.06 -36.52 -25.86
N GLU A 63 15.93 -36.93 -27.12
CA GLU A 63 16.11 -36.05 -28.29
C GLU A 63 14.96 -35.03 -28.46
N ASP A 64 13.87 -35.15 -27.70
CA ASP A 64 12.78 -34.18 -27.65
C ASP A 64 13.27 -32.84 -27.08
N HIS A 65 13.63 -31.91 -27.96
CA HIS A 65 14.15 -30.60 -27.58
C HIS A 65 13.06 -29.66 -27.08
N HIS A 66 11.85 -29.74 -27.64
CA HIS A 66 10.72 -28.90 -27.22
C HIS A 66 10.27 -29.26 -25.80
N LEU A 67 10.14 -30.56 -25.50
CA LEU A 67 9.85 -31.03 -24.14
C LEU A 67 10.88 -30.50 -23.14
N ARG A 68 12.18 -30.72 -23.43
CA ARG A 68 13.25 -30.32 -22.51
C ARG A 68 13.26 -28.82 -22.30
N GLU A 69 13.20 -28.01 -23.36
CA GLU A 69 13.23 -26.55 -23.25
C GLU A 69 12.02 -26.02 -22.46
N LYS A 70 10.81 -26.49 -22.76
CA LYS A 70 9.58 -26.07 -22.07
C LYS A 70 9.61 -26.39 -20.58
N ILE A 71 10.04 -27.61 -20.22
CA ILE A 71 10.15 -28.03 -18.81
C ILE A 71 11.27 -27.27 -18.09
N THR A 72 12.44 -27.11 -18.72
CA THR A 72 13.54 -26.35 -18.13
C THR A 72 13.14 -24.90 -17.85
N HIS A 73 12.44 -24.22 -18.77
CA HIS A 73 11.98 -22.86 -18.47
C HIS A 73 10.99 -22.84 -17.30
N PHE A 74 10.01 -23.76 -17.27
CA PHE A 74 9.04 -23.89 -16.19
C PHE A 74 9.71 -24.10 -14.82
N ASP A 75 10.68 -25.01 -14.75
CA ASP A 75 11.42 -25.36 -13.53
C ASP A 75 12.22 -24.17 -12.96
N HIS A 76 12.49 -23.15 -13.79
CA HIS A 76 13.28 -21.96 -13.44
C HIS A 76 12.46 -20.66 -13.46
N GLU A 77 11.13 -20.73 -13.41
CA GLU A 77 10.28 -19.52 -13.38
C GLU A 77 10.38 -18.70 -12.09
N ARG A 78 10.74 -19.33 -10.95
CA ARG A 78 10.75 -18.66 -9.65
C ARG A 78 12.11 -18.03 -9.36
N ILE A 79 12.08 -16.77 -8.95
CA ILE A 79 13.21 -16.03 -8.36
C ILE A 79 12.97 -15.87 -6.86
N PRO A 80 13.99 -15.55 -6.05
CA PRO A 80 13.77 -15.19 -4.65
C PRO A 80 12.76 -14.06 -4.51
N GLU A 81 11.86 -14.15 -3.54
CA GLU A 81 11.02 -13.02 -3.17
C GLU A 81 11.85 -11.93 -2.47
N ARG A 82 11.25 -10.75 -2.26
CA ARG A 82 11.88 -9.74 -1.40
C ARG A 82 11.91 -10.25 0.05
N VAL A 83 13.00 -10.00 0.77
CA VAL A 83 13.16 -10.44 2.18
C VAL A 83 12.05 -9.90 3.09
N VAL A 84 11.64 -8.66 2.84
CA VAL A 84 10.48 -7.98 3.42
C VAL A 84 9.67 -7.37 2.28
N HIS A 85 8.40 -7.07 2.51
CA HIS A 85 7.52 -6.52 1.48
C HIS A 85 7.35 -7.43 0.26
N ALA A 86 7.38 -8.75 0.46
CA ALA A 86 7.26 -9.75 -0.60
C ALA A 86 5.87 -9.70 -1.26
N ARG A 87 4.82 -9.63 -0.45
CA ARG A 87 3.44 -9.48 -0.91
C ARG A 87 3.15 -8.03 -1.30
N GLY A 88 2.70 -7.80 -2.53
CA GLY A 88 2.38 -6.47 -3.01
C GLY A 88 1.57 -6.42 -4.30
N ALA A 89 1.31 -5.20 -4.77
CA ALA A 89 0.64 -4.89 -6.03
C ALA A 89 1.26 -3.62 -6.62
N GLY A 90 1.40 -3.54 -7.94
CA GLY A 90 2.02 -2.40 -8.59
C GLY A 90 1.20 -1.92 -9.79
N ALA A 91 1.30 -0.63 -10.07
CA ALA A 91 0.62 0.03 -11.17
C ALA A 91 1.46 1.19 -11.73
N HIS A 92 1.24 1.48 -13.01
CA HIS A 92 1.82 2.63 -13.70
C HIS A 92 0.95 3.87 -13.51
N GLY A 93 1.59 5.04 -13.56
CA GLY A 93 0.89 6.30 -13.49
C GLY A 93 1.72 7.48 -13.96
N THR A 94 1.24 8.66 -13.62
CA THR A 94 1.92 9.93 -13.87
C THR A 94 1.92 10.76 -12.59
N PHE A 95 3.05 11.36 -12.27
CA PHE A 95 3.14 12.45 -11.31
C PHE A 95 3.14 13.78 -12.04
N ARG A 96 2.29 14.72 -11.62
CA ARG A 96 2.22 16.08 -12.15
C ARG A 96 2.60 17.10 -11.08
N SER A 97 3.65 17.85 -11.33
CA SER A 97 4.14 18.91 -10.44
C SER A 97 3.23 20.13 -10.44
N TYR A 98 3.08 20.75 -9.26
CA TYR A 98 2.45 22.07 -9.10
C TYR A 98 3.46 23.22 -9.20
N GLY A 99 4.78 22.93 -9.22
CA GLY A 99 5.85 23.93 -9.25
C GLY A 99 6.06 24.70 -7.93
N THR A 100 5.26 24.41 -6.90
CA THR A 100 5.31 25.08 -5.59
C THR A 100 6.55 24.71 -4.76
N ALA A 101 7.31 23.69 -5.15
CA ALA A 101 8.55 23.28 -4.47
C ALA A 101 9.81 24.01 -4.96
N ALA A 102 9.72 24.87 -5.97
CA ALA A 102 10.89 25.52 -6.59
C ALA A 102 11.74 26.36 -5.63
N SER A 103 11.14 26.85 -4.52
CA SER A 103 11.85 27.60 -3.49
C SER A 103 12.72 26.74 -2.57
N VAL A 104 12.52 25.42 -2.55
CA VAL A 104 13.22 24.50 -1.63
C VAL A 104 14.01 23.41 -2.35
N THR A 105 13.74 23.15 -3.64
CA THR A 105 14.49 22.16 -4.42
C THR A 105 14.71 22.59 -5.87
N LYS A 106 15.88 22.24 -6.41
CA LYS A 106 16.19 22.31 -7.85
C LYS A 106 15.76 21.06 -8.63
N ALA A 107 15.18 20.04 -7.96
CA ALA A 107 14.70 18.84 -8.62
C ALA A 107 13.54 19.16 -9.57
N ARG A 108 13.79 19.10 -10.88
CA ARG A 108 12.87 19.62 -11.91
C ARG A 108 11.49 18.97 -11.89
N PHE A 109 11.41 17.68 -11.56
CA PHE A 109 10.13 16.97 -11.44
C PHE A 109 9.23 17.50 -10.32
N LEU A 110 9.75 18.30 -9.39
CA LEU A 110 9.00 18.99 -8.32
C LEU A 110 8.96 20.52 -8.53
N ALA A 111 10.01 21.10 -9.09
CA ALA A 111 10.16 22.55 -9.22
C ALA A 111 9.45 23.14 -10.47
N GLU A 112 9.29 22.36 -11.55
CA GLU A 112 8.67 22.86 -12.79
C GLU A 112 7.16 22.66 -12.79
N GLU A 113 6.38 23.75 -12.81
CA GLU A 113 4.91 23.69 -12.85
C GLU A 113 4.40 22.92 -14.07
N GLY A 114 3.44 22.03 -13.84
CA GLY A 114 2.78 21.27 -14.91
C GLY A 114 3.64 20.14 -15.48
N ARG A 115 4.87 19.95 -14.99
CA ARG A 115 5.73 18.85 -15.43
C ARG A 115 5.10 17.51 -15.10
N GLU A 116 4.91 16.69 -16.13
CA GLU A 116 4.50 15.30 -16.02
C GLU A 116 5.71 14.38 -16.00
N THR A 117 5.73 13.46 -15.03
CA THR A 117 6.79 12.48 -14.83
C THR A 117 6.15 11.09 -14.79
N PRO A 118 6.51 10.16 -15.69
CA PRO A 118 6.06 8.79 -15.60
C PRO A 118 6.50 8.16 -14.28
N VAL A 119 5.63 7.33 -13.70
CA VAL A 119 5.93 6.61 -12.46
C VAL A 119 5.51 5.16 -12.50
N PHE A 120 6.17 4.35 -11.66
CA PHE A 120 5.66 3.05 -11.25
C PHE A 120 5.58 3.00 -9.72
N THR A 121 4.40 2.69 -9.20
CA THR A 121 4.16 2.59 -7.76
C THR A 121 3.91 1.14 -7.38
N ARG A 122 4.51 0.69 -6.27
CA ARG A 122 4.25 -0.62 -5.67
C ARG A 122 3.85 -0.47 -4.21
N PHE A 123 2.67 -0.99 -3.89
CA PHE A 123 2.18 -1.18 -2.53
C PHE A 123 2.52 -2.58 -2.02
N SER A 124 2.63 -2.75 -0.71
CA SER A 124 2.98 -4.05 -0.11
C SER A 124 2.62 -4.14 1.35
N THR A 125 2.45 -5.35 1.90
CA THR A 125 2.60 -5.60 3.35
C THR A 125 4.10 -5.70 3.70
N VAL A 126 4.50 -6.13 4.90
CA VAL A 126 5.92 -6.28 5.30
C VAL A 126 6.29 -7.71 5.61
N LEU A 127 5.60 -8.33 6.57
CA LEU A 127 6.02 -9.60 7.19
C LEU A 127 5.70 -10.81 6.30
N GLY A 128 4.57 -10.76 5.60
CA GLY A 128 4.08 -11.86 4.77
C GLY A 128 5.01 -12.22 3.61
N SER A 129 5.18 -13.51 3.33
CA SER A 129 5.73 -14.00 2.06
C SER A 129 4.79 -13.69 0.88
N ARG A 130 5.26 -13.83 -0.36
CA ARG A 130 4.53 -13.35 -1.57
C ARG A 130 3.12 -13.91 -1.75
N GLY A 131 2.82 -15.05 -1.15
CA GLY A 131 1.51 -15.72 -1.18
C GLY A 131 0.64 -15.46 0.05
N SER A 132 1.01 -14.55 0.95
CA SER A 132 0.18 -14.15 2.10
C SER A 132 -1.06 -13.35 1.67
N LEU A 133 -1.88 -12.99 2.66
CA LEU A 133 -3.05 -12.13 2.49
C LEU A 133 -2.70 -10.63 2.43
N ASP A 134 -3.53 -9.85 1.74
CA ASP A 134 -3.43 -8.39 1.65
C ASP A 134 -3.88 -7.65 2.94
N THR A 135 -4.92 -8.15 3.59
CA THR A 135 -5.60 -7.49 4.73
C THR A 135 -5.02 -7.84 6.11
N ALA A 136 -3.77 -8.30 6.16
CA ALA A 136 -3.09 -8.54 7.43
C ALA A 136 -2.99 -7.25 8.27
N ARG A 137 -2.96 -7.36 9.60
CA ARG A 137 -2.53 -6.24 10.44
C ARG A 137 -1.01 -6.10 10.28
N ASP A 138 -0.59 -5.08 9.56
CA ASP A 138 0.79 -4.88 9.17
C ASP A 138 1.01 -3.42 8.76
N VAL A 139 2.25 -3.02 8.58
CA VAL A 139 2.58 -1.78 7.87
C VAL A 139 2.34 -2.00 6.37
N ARG A 140 1.98 -0.95 5.63
CA ARG A 140 2.00 -0.98 4.17
C ARG A 140 3.19 -0.21 3.63
N GLY A 141 4.00 -0.85 2.78
CA GLY A 141 4.99 -0.16 1.98
C GLY A 141 4.32 0.61 0.84
N PHE A 142 4.76 1.85 0.61
CA PHE A 142 4.32 2.73 -0.47
C PHE A 142 5.57 3.24 -1.21
N ALA A 143 6.00 2.50 -2.24
CA ALA A 143 7.20 2.82 -3.02
C ALA A 143 6.82 3.38 -4.39
N THR A 144 7.30 4.58 -4.72
CA THR A 144 7.07 5.24 -6.02
C THR A 144 8.41 5.51 -6.70
N LYS A 145 8.56 5.00 -7.93
CA LYS A 145 9.69 5.23 -8.82
C LYS A 145 9.32 6.32 -9.81
N PHE A 146 10.10 7.40 -9.83
CA PHE A 146 9.94 8.53 -10.73
C PHE A 146 11.00 8.45 -11.83
N PHE A 147 10.54 8.33 -13.07
CA PHE A 147 11.43 8.29 -14.23
C PHE A 147 11.66 9.73 -14.73
N THR A 148 12.57 10.46 -14.08
CA THR A 148 12.90 11.86 -14.42
C THR A 148 13.88 11.92 -15.59
N ASP A 149 14.14 13.13 -16.11
CA ASP A 149 15.15 13.38 -17.14
C ASP A 149 16.58 13.47 -16.58
N GLU A 150 16.73 13.58 -15.26
CA GLU A 150 18.00 13.72 -14.55
C GLU A 150 18.36 12.49 -13.72
N GLY A 151 17.69 11.37 -13.99
CA GLY A 151 17.89 10.10 -13.30
C GLY A 151 16.58 9.48 -12.84
N THR A 152 16.68 8.36 -12.13
CA THR A 152 15.51 7.77 -11.46
C THR A 152 15.52 8.17 -10.00
N PHE A 153 14.43 8.73 -9.50
CA PHE A 153 14.24 8.99 -8.08
C PHE A 153 13.28 7.94 -7.50
N ASP A 154 13.63 7.33 -6.37
CA ASP A 154 12.74 6.41 -5.66
C ASP A 154 12.35 6.95 -4.29
N LEU A 155 11.06 7.26 -4.11
CA LEU A 155 10.48 7.53 -2.79
C LEU A 155 9.98 6.21 -2.20
N VAL A 156 10.77 5.62 -1.29
CA VAL A 156 10.50 4.30 -0.70
C VAL A 156 9.98 4.45 0.73
N GLY A 157 8.68 4.72 0.82
CA GLY A 157 7.97 5.03 2.06
C GLY A 157 7.09 3.90 2.61
N ASN A 158 6.38 4.22 3.70
CA ASN A 158 5.34 3.41 4.33
C ASN A 158 4.05 4.22 4.49
N ASP A 159 2.94 3.56 4.83
CA ASP A 159 1.66 4.19 5.19
C ASP A 159 1.59 4.74 6.62
N ILE A 160 2.67 4.55 7.39
CA ILE A 160 2.85 5.04 8.74
C ILE A 160 4.09 5.96 8.78
N PRO A 161 4.04 7.13 9.44
CA PRO A 161 5.08 8.17 9.35
C PRO A 161 6.34 7.91 10.16
N VAL A 162 6.41 6.79 10.89
CA VAL A 162 7.53 6.40 11.75
C VAL A 162 7.95 4.96 11.48
N PHE A 163 9.09 4.55 12.05
CA PHE A 163 9.58 3.18 12.01
C PHE A 163 9.69 2.58 13.43
N PHE A 164 9.83 1.25 13.51
CA PHE A 164 9.92 0.53 14.80
C PHE A 164 11.25 0.73 15.55
N ILE A 165 12.32 1.08 14.83
CA ILE A 165 13.69 1.10 15.35
C ILE A 165 14.41 2.35 14.87
N GLN A 166 15.41 2.78 15.63
CA GLN A 166 16.18 3.99 15.34
C GLN A 166 17.39 3.72 14.44
N ASP A 167 18.06 2.57 14.60
CA ASP A 167 19.30 2.25 13.88
C ASP A 167 19.12 0.99 13.01
N ALA A 168 19.60 1.06 11.76
CA ALA A 168 19.51 -0.04 10.80
C ALA A 168 20.19 -1.34 11.25
N ILE A 169 21.15 -1.29 12.19
CA ILE A 169 21.78 -2.51 12.72
C ILE A 169 20.77 -3.45 13.41
N LYS A 170 19.67 -2.89 13.94
CA LYS A 170 18.57 -3.62 14.57
C LYS A 170 17.55 -4.18 13.56
N PHE A 171 17.65 -3.82 12.28
CA PHE A 171 16.67 -4.22 11.27
C PHE A 171 16.55 -5.75 11.14
N PRO A 172 17.64 -6.54 11.07
CA PRO A 172 17.50 -8.00 11.05
C PRO A 172 16.84 -8.55 12.32
N ASP A 173 17.14 -7.99 13.50
CA ASP A 173 16.54 -8.44 14.76
C ASP A 173 15.03 -8.22 14.77
N LEU A 174 14.57 -7.02 14.39
CA LEU A 174 13.15 -6.70 14.25
C LEU A 174 12.45 -7.64 13.26
N ILE A 175 13.03 -7.80 12.07
CA ILE A 175 12.42 -8.61 11.03
C ILE A 175 12.40 -10.09 11.42
N HIS A 176 13.45 -10.62 12.05
CA HIS A 176 13.43 -11.99 12.57
C HIS A 176 12.41 -12.16 13.70
N ALA A 177 12.22 -11.15 14.55
CA ALA A 177 11.24 -11.21 15.64
C ALA A 177 9.80 -11.22 15.12
N GLY A 178 9.48 -10.44 14.08
CA GLY A 178 8.14 -10.36 13.49
C GLY A 178 7.84 -11.37 12.38
N LYS A 179 8.86 -11.95 11.73
CA LYS A 179 8.69 -13.05 10.76
C LYS A 179 8.23 -14.33 11.48
N PRO A 180 7.71 -15.32 10.72
CA PRO A 180 7.35 -16.62 11.30
C PRO A 180 8.53 -17.23 12.08
N GLU A 181 8.24 -17.82 13.25
CA GLU A 181 9.27 -18.36 14.13
C GLU A 181 10.11 -19.44 13.43
N PRO A 182 11.45 -19.43 13.57
CA PRO A 182 12.34 -20.18 12.68
C PRO A 182 12.29 -21.71 12.88
N ASP A 183 11.73 -22.21 13.97
CA ASP A 183 11.60 -23.64 14.25
C ASP A 183 10.45 -24.29 13.46
N LYS A 184 9.41 -23.52 13.13
CA LYS A 184 8.15 -24.03 12.56
C LYS A 184 7.56 -23.19 11.42
N GLU A 185 8.12 -22.01 11.16
CA GLU A 185 7.64 -21.03 10.19
C GLU A 185 6.17 -20.62 10.43
N ILE A 186 5.81 -20.36 11.69
CA ILE A 186 4.47 -19.90 12.11
C ILE A 186 4.61 -18.70 13.06
N PRO A 187 3.73 -17.68 12.97
CA PRO A 187 2.61 -17.53 12.02
C PRO A 187 2.98 -16.75 10.74
N GLN A 188 2.21 -16.97 9.66
CA GLN A 188 2.36 -16.21 8.42
C GLN A 188 1.61 -14.87 8.49
N ALA A 189 2.30 -13.78 8.14
CA ALA A 189 1.77 -12.41 8.04
C ALA A 189 1.02 -11.91 9.29
N GLN A 190 1.51 -12.25 10.49
CA GLN A 190 0.93 -11.83 11.77
C GLN A 190 2.06 -11.58 12.76
N SER A 191 2.01 -10.46 13.49
CA SER A 191 2.89 -10.17 14.63
C SER A 191 2.40 -10.79 15.95
N ALA A 192 1.24 -11.45 15.93
CA ALA A 192 0.57 -11.98 17.12
C ALA A 192 1.17 -13.32 17.59
N HIS A 193 2.44 -13.28 17.98
CA HIS A 193 3.21 -14.41 18.52
C HIS A 193 4.35 -13.94 19.43
N ASP A 194 4.94 -14.88 20.16
CA ASP A 194 5.84 -14.61 21.28
C ASP A 194 7.10 -13.82 20.89
N THR A 195 7.77 -14.17 19.79
CA THR A 195 9.06 -13.55 19.43
C THR A 195 8.93 -12.06 19.08
N PHE A 196 7.85 -11.67 18.41
CA PHE A 196 7.62 -10.25 18.08
C PHE A 196 7.39 -9.45 19.35
N TRP A 197 6.49 -9.91 20.22
CA TRP A 197 6.12 -9.19 21.43
C TRP A 197 7.23 -9.22 22.49
N ASP A 198 8.08 -10.25 22.53
CA ASP A 198 9.27 -10.22 23.38
C ASP A 198 10.24 -9.13 22.91
N PHE A 199 10.55 -9.07 21.61
CA PHE A 199 11.36 -8.00 21.03
C PHE A 199 10.76 -6.62 21.33
N ALA A 200 9.50 -6.40 20.99
CA ALA A 200 8.79 -5.14 21.15
C ALA A 200 8.73 -4.69 22.62
N SER A 201 8.55 -5.63 23.55
CA SER A 201 8.52 -5.32 24.99
C SER A 201 9.89 -4.91 25.56
N LEU A 202 10.99 -5.30 24.92
CA LEU A 202 12.38 -4.97 25.32
C LEU A 202 12.98 -3.78 24.57
N HIS A 203 12.45 -3.46 23.39
CA HIS A 203 12.90 -2.37 22.53
C HIS A 203 11.85 -1.26 22.55
N THR A 204 11.88 -0.46 23.60
CA THR A 204 10.84 0.52 23.90
C THR A 204 10.75 1.62 22.85
N GLU A 205 11.78 1.84 22.02
CA GLU A 205 11.74 2.75 20.87
C GLU A 205 10.63 2.39 19.86
N SER A 206 10.18 1.12 19.85
CA SER A 206 9.10 0.65 18.98
C SER A 206 7.70 1.09 19.42
N THR A 207 7.56 1.64 20.64
CA THR A 207 6.25 1.91 21.25
C THR A 207 5.37 2.80 20.39
N HIS A 208 5.91 3.89 19.83
CA HIS A 208 5.13 4.79 18.97
C HIS A 208 4.61 4.06 17.73
N MET A 209 5.47 3.28 17.06
CA MET A 209 5.08 2.49 15.88
C MET A 209 4.01 1.43 16.21
N LEU A 210 4.07 0.81 17.39
CA LEU A 210 3.05 -0.12 17.85
C LEU A 210 1.68 0.54 18.00
N MET A 211 1.62 1.81 18.43
CA MET A 211 0.36 2.55 18.49
C MET A 211 -0.31 2.65 17.12
N TRP A 212 0.48 2.93 16.08
CA TRP A 212 0.00 3.00 14.70
C TRP A 212 -0.47 1.64 14.18
N VAL A 213 0.35 0.59 14.26
CA VAL A 213 -0.01 -0.72 13.66
C VAL A 213 -1.13 -1.43 14.43
N MET A 214 -1.28 -1.18 15.73
CA MET A 214 -2.39 -1.71 16.53
C MET A 214 -3.68 -0.91 16.36
N SER A 215 -3.58 0.35 15.94
CA SER A 215 -4.75 1.10 15.45
C SER A 215 -5.25 0.53 14.12
N ASP A 216 -6.38 1.02 13.65
CA ASP A 216 -6.95 0.61 12.37
C ASP A 216 -6.07 1.02 11.17
N ARG A 217 -5.10 1.94 11.33
CA ARG A 217 -4.09 2.25 10.31
C ARG A 217 -3.35 0.99 9.81
N GLY A 218 -3.18 -0.02 10.66
CA GLY A 218 -2.56 -1.30 10.28
C GLY A 218 -3.43 -2.22 9.41
N ILE A 219 -4.71 -1.88 9.19
CA ILE A 219 -5.69 -2.68 8.42
C ILE A 219 -6.47 -1.81 7.42
N PRO A 220 -5.80 -1.16 6.46
CA PRO A 220 -6.44 -0.24 5.53
C PRO A 220 -7.55 -0.90 4.69
N ARG A 221 -8.54 -0.10 4.28
CA ARG A 221 -9.65 -0.55 3.41
C ARG A 221 -9.18 -0.82 1.98
N SER A 222 -8.24 -0.02 1.50
CA SER A 222 -7.68 -0.11 0.16
C SER A 222 -6.32 0.58 0.16
N PHE A 223 -5.42 0.20 -0.76
CA PHE A 223 -4.24 1.01 -1.03
C PHE A 223 -4.62 2.45 -1.46
N ARG A 224 -5.79 2.66 -2.06
CA ARG A 224 -6.27 3.98 -2.52
C ARG A 224 -6.62 4.94 -1.38
N THR A 225 -6.75 4.42 -0.16
CA THR A 225 -7.22 5.16 1.04
C THR A 225 -6.19 5.13 2.16
N VAL A 226 -4.90 5.00 1.81
CA VAL A 226 -3.78 5.14 2.76
C VAL A 226 -3.01 6.41 2.49
N GLU A 227 -2.53 7.02 3.57
CA GLU A 227 -1.44 7.98 3.47
C GLU A 227 -0.14 7.27 3.11
N GLY A 228 0.87 8.05 2.73
CA GLY A 228 2.23 7.54 2.53
C GLY A 228 3.24 8.52 3.09
N PHE A 229 4.36 8.03 3.57
CA PHE A 229 5.36 8.83 4.26
C PHE A 229 6.75 8.35 3.89
N GLY A 230 7.66 9.29 3.61
CA GLY A 230 9.07 8.98 3.44
C GLY A 230 9.74 8.46 4.72
N VAL A 231 9.09 8.66 5.88
CA VAL A 231 9.56 8.41 7.25
C VAL A 231 10.74 9.31 7.63
N HIS A 232 11.84 9.15 6.92
CA HIS A 232 13.07 9.88 7.12
C HIS A 232 12.92 11.37 6.79
N THR A 233 13.75 12.18 7.44
CA THR A 233 13.99 13.55 7.01
C THR A 233 15.00 13.54 5.88
N PHE A 234 14.66 14.20 4.77
CA PHE A 234 15.53 14.44 3.62
C PHE A 234 16.05 15.88 3.67
N ARG A 235 17.14 16.15 2.96
CA ARG A 235 17.62 17.52 2.72
C ARG A 235 17.29 17.89 1.28
N LEU A 236 16.54 18.97 1.09
CA LEU A 236 16.32 19.56 -0.23
C LEU A 236 17.26 20.75 -0.44
N GLU A 237 17.72 20.94 -1.67
CA GLU A 237 18.62 22.03 -2.07
C GLU A 237 17.98 22.82 -3.22
N ALA A 238 17.70 24.10 -2.99
CA ALA A 238 17.14 25.01 -3.96
C ALA A 238 18.18 25.42 -5.03
N ALA A 239 17.74 26.09 -6.09
CA ALA A 239 18.60 26.51 -7.19
C ALA A 239 19.69 27.53 -6.80
N ASP A 240 19.49 28.27 -5.70
CA ASP A 240 20.48 29.21 -5.14
C ASP A 240 21.46 28.56 -4.15
N GLY A 241 21.34 27.24 -3.94
CA GLY A 241 22.16 26.45 -3.02
C GLY A 241 21.70 26.50 -1.56
N THR A 242 20.60 27.19 -1.24
CA THR A 242 19.99 27.12 0.10
C THR A 242 19.37 25.75 0.34
N THR A 243 19.39 25.30 1.60
CA THR A 243 18.92 23.97 1.98
C THR A 243 17.79 24.01 2.99
N SER A 244 16.97 22.98 2.99
CA SER A 244 15.87 22.78 3.94
C SER A 244 15.73 21.30 4.29
N LEU A 245 15.34 21.01 5.53
CA LEU A 245 15.02 19.66 5.98
C LEU A 245 13.54 19.39 5.71
N VAL A 246 13.23 18.22 5.17
CA VAL A 246 11.89 17.92 4.64
C VAL A 246 11.45 16.51 4.97
N LYS A 247 10.20 16.36 5.44
CA LYS A 247 9.48 15.09 5.46
C LYS A 247 8.46 15.07 4.32
N LEU A 248 8.42 13.97 3.56
CA LEU A 248 7.54 13.79 2.40
C LEU A 248 6.30 12.99 2.77
N HIS A 249 5.13 13.42 2.26
CA HIS A 249 3.81 12.88 2.55
C HIS A 249 3.03 12.62 1.27
N TRP A 250 2.30 11.52 1.19
CA TRP A 250 1.24 11.26 0.22
C TRP A 250 -0.11 11.37 0.94
N LYS A 251 -0.96 12.30 0.50
CA LYS A 251 -2.31 12.45 1.02
C LYS A 251 -3.32 11.88 -0.01
N PRO A 252 -4.09 10.82 0.32
CA PRO A 252 -5.02 10.21 -0.61
C PRO A 252 -6.21 11.14 -0.87
N VAL A 253 -6.57 11.33 -2.15
CA VAL A 253 -7.73 12.17 -2.53
C VAL A 253 -9.05 11.57 -2.04
N LEU A 254 -9.11 10.24 -1.89
CA LEU A 254 -10.28 9.52 -1.36
C LEU A 254 -10.37 9.55 0.17
N GLY A 255 -9.42 10.17 0.87
CA GLY A 255 -9.35 10.16 2.32
C GLY A 255 -8.74 8.88 2.90
N VAL A 256 -8.62 8.85 4.23
CA VAL A 256 -7.98 7.76 4.97
C VAL A 256 -9.04 6.84 5.55
N HIS A 257 -9.03 5.57 5.13
CA HIS A 257 -10.07 4.63 5.50
C HIS A 257 -9.50 3.23 5.76
N SER A 258 -10.04 2.59 6.80
CA SER A 258 -9.58 1.29 7.29
C SER A 258 -10.72 0.29 7.49
N LEU A 259 -10.40 -0.99 7.43
CA LEU A 259 -11.32 -2.05 7.85
C LEU A 259 -11.42 -2.06 9.39
N VAL A 260 -12.38 -2.82 9.92
CA VAL A 260 -12.33 -3.25 11.33
C VAL A 260 -11.68 -4.63 11.43
N TRP A 261 -11.15 -4.99 12.61
CA TRP A 261 -10.27 -6.17 12.72
C TRP A 261 -10.90 -7.50 12.30
N GLU A 262 -12.16 -7.75 12.68
CA GLU A 262 -12.86 -8.97 12.25
C GLU A 262 -13.04 -9.03 10.73
N GLU A 263 -13.45 -7.90 10.13
CA GLU A 263 -13.62 -7.78 8.68
C GLU A 263 -12.30 -8.03 7.94
N ALA A 264 -11.18 -7.50 8.44
CA ALA A 264 -9.85 -7.72 7.88
C ALA A 264 -9.44 -9.21 7.90
N GLN A 265 -9.74 -9.92 8.99
CA GLN A 265 -9.51 -11.36 9.09
C GLN A 265 -10.41 -12.16 8.13
N LEU A 266 -11.69 -11.80 8.04
CA LEU A 266 -12.64 -12.44 7.11
C LEU A 266 -12.21 -12.24 5.65
N ALA A 267 -11.79 -11.02 5.29
CA ALA A 267 -11.27 -10.71 3.97
C ALA A 267 -10.03 -11.56 3.65
N GLY A 268 -9.12 -11.71 4.62
CA GLY A 268 -7.92 -12.52 4.46
C GLY A 268 -8.17 -14.01 4.16
N GLY A 269 -9.32 -14.54 4.58
CA GLY A 269 -9.76 -15.90 4.24
C GLY A 269 -10.59 -15.97 2.96
N ALA A 270 -11.51 -15.02 2.76
CA ALA A 270 -12.46 -15.03 1.65
C ALA A 270 -11.85 -14.55 0.31
N ASP A 271 -11.02 -13.51 0.35
CA ASP A 271 -10.27 -12.97 -0.79
C ASP A 271 -8.90 -12.47 -0.32
N PRO A 272 -7.87 -13.34 -0.22
CA PRO A 272 -6.53 -12.93 0.19
C PRO A 272 -5.87 -11.93 -0.79
N ASP A 273 -6.46 -11.73 -1.97
CA ASP A 273 -6.05 -10.75 -2.98
C ASP A 273 -6.88 -9.44 -2.96
N PHE A 274 -7.62 -9.17 -1.89
CA PHE A 274 -8.57 -8.07 -1.79
C PHE A 274 -8.01 -6.69 -2.20
N HIS A 275 -6.87 -6.25 -1.66
CA HIS A 275 -6.30 -4.94 -2.00
C HIS A 275 -5.71 -4.91 -3.41
N ARG A 276 -5.09 -6.02 -3.85
CA ARG A 276 -4.59 -6.15 -5.23
C ARG A 276 -5.74 -6.08 -6.24
N ARG A 277 -6.86 -6.75 -5.95
CA ARG A 277 -8.07 -6.74 -6.78
C ARG A 277 -8.71 -5.35 -6.78
N ASP A 278 -8.88 -4.72 -5.62
CA ASP A 278 -9.46 -3.37 -5.53
C ASP A 278 -8.66 -2.34 -6.38
N LEU A 279 -7.32 -2.38 -6.32
CA LEU A 279 -6.47 -1.52 -7.17
C LEU A 279 -6.69 -1.81 -8.66
N ALA A 280 -6.77 -3.09 -9.03
CA ALA A 280 -6.96 -3.50 -10.41
C ALA A 280 -8.31 -3.09 -10.99
N ASP A 281 -9.37 -3.36 -10.23
CA ASP A 281 -10.74 -3.10 -10.61
C ASP A 281 -10.99 -1.59 -10.68
N ALA A 282 -10.43 -0.79 -9.77
CA ALA A 282 -10.52 0.67 -9.81
C ALA A 282 -9.89 1.25 -11.08
N ILE A 283 -8.68 0.81 -11.43
CA ILE A 283 -8.01 1.26 -12.66
C ILE A 283 -8.79 0.82 -13.91
N ALA A 284 -9.29 -0.42 -13.94
CA ALA A 284 -10.09 -0.93 -15.05
C ALA A 284 -11.43 -0.19 -15.21
N ALA A 285 -12.02 0.29 -14.11
CA ALA A 285 -13.25 1.06 -14.10
C ALA A 285 -13.03 2.56 -14.41
N GLY A 286 -11.78 3.03 -14.53
CA GLY A 286 -11.46 4.44 -14.74
C GLY A 286 -11.57 5.31 -13.49
N THR A 287 -11.79 4.71 -12.31
CA THR A 287 -11.79 5.40 -11.01
C THR A 287 -10.36 5.44 -10.45
N PHE A 288 -9.50 6.17 -11.17
CA PHE A 288 -8.06 6.16 -10.93
C PHE A 288 -7.68 6.58 -9.50
N PRO A 289 -6.84 5.80 -8.80
CA PRO A 289 -6.29 6.20 -7.51
C PRO A 289 -5.43 7.47 -7.63
N GLU A 290 -5.64 8.42 -6.72
CA GLU A 290 -4.92 9.69 -6.69
C GLU A 290 -4.41 10.04 -5.29
N TRP A 291 -3.20 10.61 -5.23
CA TRP A 291 -2.59 11.17 -4.03
C TRP A 291 -1.93 12.50 -4.33
N GLU A 292 -1.98 13.44 -3.39
CA GLU A 292 -1.16 14.64 -3.42
C GLU A 292 0.16 14.40 -2.69
N LEU A 293 1.28 14.69 -3.35
CA LEU A 293 2.58 14.78 -2.67
C LEU A 293 2.62 16.08 -1.90
N GLY A 294 3.00 16.01 -0.63
CA GLY A 294 3.17 17.16 0.23
C GLY A 294 4.50 17.14 0.98
N LEU A 295 4.99 18.32 1.35
CA LEU A 295 6.23 18.53 2.06
C LEU A 295 5.98 19.24 3.39
N GLN A 296 6.48 18.71 4.49
CA GLN A 296 6.78 19.51 5.68
C GLN A 296 8.15 20.12 5.48
N VAL A 297 8.27 21.45 5.53
CA VAL A 297 9.53 22.16 5.28
C VAL A 297 10.01 22.79 6.58
N MET A 298 11.20 22.37 7.02
CA MET A 298 11.84 22.80 8.26
C MET A 298 13.21 23.45 7.95
N PRO A 299 13.69 24.36 8.81
CA PRO A 299 15.03 24.92 8.67
C PRO A 299 16.13 23.85 8.72
N ASP A 300 17.16 23.98 7.89
CA ASP A 300 18.37 23.14 7.93
C ASP A 300 19.39 23.74 8.90
N THR A 301 19.22 23.42 10.19
CA THR A 301 20.12 23.87 11.27
C THR A 301 21.22 22.83 11.54
N PRO A 302 22.38 23.23 12.12
CA PRO A 302 23.43 22.28 12.50
C PRO A 302 22.96 21.16 13.45
N GLU A 303 21.97 21.46 14.30
CA GLU A 303 21.40 20.50 15.24
C GLU A 303 20.41 19.53 14.60
N GLU A 304 19.95 19.79 13.37
CA GLU A 304 18.96 18.98 12.64
C GLU A 304 17.70 18.70 13.51
N THR A 305 17.27 19.70 14.29
CA THR A 305 16.10 19.61 15.19
C THR A 305 15.06 20.68 14.85
N PHE A 306 13.80 20.40 15.16
CA PHE A 306 12.68 21.33 14.99
C PHE A 306 11.70 21.22 16.16
N GLU A 307 11.42 22.33 16.84
CA GLU A 307 10.50 22.38 18.00
C GLU A 307 10.83 21.32 19.08
N GLY A 308 12.12 21.06 19.31
CA GLY A 308 12.61 20.06 20.28
C GLY A 308 12.56 18.62 19.79
N ILE A 309 12.12 18.38 18.55
CA ILE A 309 12.11 17.06 17.91
C ILE A 309 13.41 16.87 17.14
N ASP A 310 14.10 15.76 17.37
CA ASP A 310 15.25 15.34 16.57
C ASP A 310 14.76 14.80 15.23
N LEU A 311 15.09 15.49 14.13
CA LEU A 311 14.59 15.13 12.81
C LEU A 311 15.30 13.89 12.23
N LEU A 312 16.38 13.44 12.86
CA LEU A 312 17.09 12.22 12.48
C LEU A 312 16.55 10.97 13.16
N ASP A 313 15.62 11.12 14.12
CA ASP A 313 14.96 9.98 14.77
C ASP A 313 13.78 9.49 13.91
N PRO A 314 13.87 8.30 13.26
CA PRO A 314 12.80 7.77 12.43
C PRO A 314 11.60 7.29 13.25
N THR A 315 11.68 7.26 14.59
CA THR A 315 10.55 6.94 15.48
C THR A 315 9.69 8.16 15.80
N LYS A 316 10.06 9.36 15.30
CA LYS A 316 9.38 10.63 15.57
C LYS A 316 8.69 11.21 14.33
N ILE A 317 7.48 11.71 14.53
CA ILE A 317 6.79 12.61 13.61
C ILE A 317 7.06 14.07 13.99
N VAL A 318 6.84 14.96 13.02
CA VAL A 318 6.58 16.37 13.27
C VAL A 318 5.07 16.57 13.13
N PRO A 319 4.33 16.88 14.22
CA PRO A 319 2.90 17.16 14.14
C PRO A 319 2.55 18.22 13.08
N GLU A 320 1.48 18.01 12.34
CA GLU A 320 1.08 18.91 11.24
C GLU A 320 0.69 20.31 11.75
N GLU A 321 0.31 20.41 13.02
CA GLU A 321 0.03 21.67 13.71
C GLU A 321 1.30 22.51 13.95
N LEU A 322 2.47 21.87 14.03
CA LEU A 322 3.76 22.56 14.15
C LEU A 322 4.36 22.88 12.77
N CYS A 323 4.25 21.95 11.83
CA CYS A 323 4.72 22.14 10.46
C CYS A 323 3.66 21.60 9.47
N PRO A 324 2.86 22.49 8.85
CA PRO A 324 1.84 22.08 7.90
C PRO A 324 2.42 21.40 6.66
N VAL A 325 1.71 20.40 6.15
CA VAL A 325 2.06 19.72 4.89
C VAL A 325 1.67 20.60 3.71
N GLN A 326 2.66 21.01 2.90
CA GLN A 326 2.46 21.87 1.72
C GLN A 326 2.35 21.02 0.45
N PRO A 327 1.24 21.08 -0.31
CA PRO A 327 1.09 20.27 -1.52
C PRO A 327 2.00 20.75 -2.66
N VAL A 328 2.64 19.79 -3.34
CA VAL A 328 3.64 20.04 -4.40
C VAL A 328 3.39 19.32 -5.72
N GLY A 329 2.46 18.37 -5.76
CA GLY A 329 2.02 17.74 -6.99
C GLY A 329 1.06 16.59 -6.76
N ARG A 330 0.61 15.96 -7.84
CA ARG A 330 -0.38 14.89 -7.81
C ARG A 330 0.11 13.64 -8.51
N LEU A 331 -0.02 12.50 -7.85
CA LEU A 331 0.14 11.16 -8.40
C LEU A 331 -1.23 10.64 -8.85
N THR A 332 -1.33 10.18 -10.10
CA THR A 332 -2.51 9.47 -10.62
C THR A 332 -2.06 8.13 -11.20
N LEU A 333 -2.59 7.02 -10.69
CA LEU A 333 -2.31 5.67 -11.21
C LEU A 333 -3.40 5.25 -12.18
N HIS A 334 -3.04 5.01 -13.44
CA HIS A 334 -4.01 4.89 -14.53
C HIS A 334 -3.82 3.67 -15.43
N ARG A 335 -2.80 2.83 -15.17
CA ARG A 335 -2.56 1.64 -15.98
C ARG A 335 -2.01 0.47 -15.17
N GLN A 336 -2.60 -0.69 -15.39
CA GLN A 336 -2.15 -1.96 -14.84
C GLN A 336 -0.85 -2.45 -15.51
N PRO A 337 -0.04 -3.28 -14.83
CA PRO A 337 1.05 -3.99 -15.50
C PRO A 337 0.49 -4.96 -16.53
N ASP A 338 1.17 -5.09 -17.68
CA ASP A 338 0.86 -6.10 -18.69
C ASP A 338 1.26 -7.49 -18.18
N ASN A 339 2.35 -7.58 -17.43
CA ASN A 339 2.81 -8.81 -16.78
C ASN A 339 3.32 -8.54 -15.36
N TYR A 340 2.60 -9.08 -14.36
CA TYR A 340 2.93 -8.91 -12.95
C TYR A 340 4.37 -9.32 -12.62
N PHE A 341 4.89 -10.41 -13.19
CA PHE A 341 6.25 -10.87 -12.90
C PHE A 341 7.32 -9.96 -13.51
N ALA A 342 7.16 -9.58 -14.78
CA ALA A 342 8.10 -8.72 -15.50
C ALA A 342 8.20 -7.31 -14.92
N GLU A 343 7.10 -6.81 -14.36
CA GLU A 343 6.99 -5.42 -13.90
C GLU A 343 6.96 -5.35 -12.38
N THR A 344 5.95 -5.92 -11.73
CA THR A 344 5.75 -5.81 -10.27
C THR A 344 6.71 -6.67 -9.45
N GLU A 345 6.99 -7.90 -9.86
CA GLU A 345 7.93 -8.76 -9.13
C GLU A 345 9.37 -8.28 -9.35
N GLN A 346 9.74 -7.92 -10.58
CA GLN A 346 11.11 -7.56 -10.96
C GLN A 346 11.50 -6.09 -10.74
N VAL A 347 10.55 -5.18 -10.45
CA VAL A 347 10.93 -3.80 -10.09
C VAL A 347 11.83 -3.76 -8.86
N ALA A 348 12.86 -2.92 -8.90
CA ALA A 348 13.76 -2.63 -7.79
C ALA A 348 13.65 -1.15 -7.43
N PHE A 349 13.29 -0.89 -6.18
CA PHE A 349 13.30 0.45 -5.60
C PHE A 349 14.52 0.57 -4.68
N HIS A 350 15.04 1.77 -4.50
CA HIS A 350 16.16 2.02 -3.59
C HIS A 350 16.17 3.48 -3.12
N VAL A 351 16.14 3.71 -1.79
CA VAL A 351 16.19 5.08 -1.21
C VAL A 351 17.44 5.90 -1.58
N GLY A 352 18.50 5.26 -2.09
CA GLY A 352 19.70 5.93 -2.61
C GLY A 352 19.61 6.29 -4.10
N ASN A 353 18.53 5.95 -4.80
CA ASN A 353 18.24 6.47 -6.13
C ASN A 353 17.71 7.89 -5.99
N LEU A 354 18.63 8.85 -6.09
CA LEU A 354 18.40 10.28 -5.92
C LEU A 354 18.55 11.04 -7.24
N VAL A 355 18.14 12.30 -7.23
CA VAL A 355 18.30 13.25 -8.33
C VAL A 355 18.80 14.60 -7.76
N PRO A 356 19.42 15.47 -8.58
CA PRO A 356 19.87 16.78 -8.11
C PRO A 356 18.77 17.54 -7.35
N GLY A 357 19.14 18.14 -6.22
CA GLY A 357 18.20 18.87 -5.35
C GLY A 357 17.55 18.06 -4.23
N ILE A 358 17.81 16.75 -4.14
CA ILE A 358 17.37 15.88 -3.05
C ILE A 358 18.57 15.12 -2.49
N GLN A 359 18.77 15.19 -1.18
CA GLN A 359 19.86 14.52 -0.47
C GLN A 359 19.37 13.79 0.77
N VAL A 360 20.19 12.85 1.24
CA VAL A 360 19.98 12.12 2.49
C VAL A 360 20.43 12.94 3.70
N THR A 361 19.96 12.58 4.88
CA THR A 361 20.43 13.11 6.18
C THR A 361 21.18 12.04 6.96
N ASN A 362 21.61 12.36 8.17
CA ASN A 362 22.35 11.45 9.05
C ASN A 362 21.44 10.50 9.85
N ASP A 363 20.16 10.39 9.52
CA ASP A 363 19.25 9.39 10.10
C ASP A 363 19.90 7.99 10.02
N PRO A 364 20.20 7.34 11.17
CA PRO A 364 21.01 6.12 11.18
C PRO A 364 20.29 4.91 10.56
N LEU A 365 18.95 4.89 10.57
CA LEU A 365 18.16 3.90 9.85
C LEU A 365 18.25 4.13 8.34
N MET A 366 18.11 5.39 7.89
CA MET A 366 18.24 5.75 6.48
C MET A 366 19.61 5.34 5.94
N GLN A 367 20.68 5.64 6.68
CA GLN A 367 22.06 5.35 6.28
C GLN A 367 22.30 3.85 6.02
N GLY A 368 21.79 2.96 6.87
CA GLY A 368 21.90 1.52 6.63
C GLY A 368 21.03 1.03 5.45
N ARG A 369 19.88 1.67 5.21
CA ARG A 369 19.05 1.38 4.03
C ARG A 369 19.76 1.76 2.72
N LEU A 370 20.66 2.74 2.72
CA LEU A 370 21.44 3.08 1.52
C LEU A 370 22.32 1.91 1.04
N PHE A 371 22.76 1.04 1.95
CA PHE A 371 23.50 -0.17 1.59
C PHE A 371 22.57 -1.30 1.11
N SER A 372 21.55 -1.62 1.90
CA SER A 372 20.81 -2.89 1.79
C SER A 372 20.07 -3.07 0.46
N TYR A 373 19.46 -2.01 -0.07
CA TYR A 373 18.60 -2.11 -1.25
C TYR A 373 19.37 -2.41 -2.53
N LEU A 374 20.64 -2.02 -2.65
CA LEU A 374 21.51 -2.41 -3.76
C LEU A 374 21.94 -3.87 -3.62
N ASP A 375 22.43 -4.24 -2.44
CA ASP A 375 22.95 -5.57 -2.14
C ASP A 375 21.90 -6.67 -2.38
N THR A 376 20.68 -6.50 -1.85
CA THR A 376 19.64 -7.53 -1.93
C THR A 376 19.20 -7.85 -3.36
N GLN A 377 19.39 -6.93 -4.33
CA GLN A 377 19.04 -7.20 -5.73
C GLN A 377 19.98 -8.19 -6.41
N ILE A 378 21.22 -8.32 -5.93
CA ILE A 378 22.23 -9.19 -6.55
C ILE A 378 21.72 -10.63 -6.57
N THR A 379 21.14 -11.11 -5.47
CA THR A 379 20.57 -12.45 -5.40
C THR A 379 19.14 -12.50 -5.92
N ARG A 380 18.31 -11.51 -5.56
CA ARG A 380 16.89 -11.48 -5.94
C ARG A 380 16.67 -11.41 -7.45
N LEU A 381 17.46 -10.59 -8.14
CA LEU A 381 17.35 -10.33 -9.58
C LEU A 381 18.51 -10.93 -10.40
N GLY A 382 19.30 -11.80 -9.76
CA GLY A 382 20.28 -12.65 -10.46
C GLY A 382 21.56 -11.96 -10.91
N GLY A 383 21.85 -10.73 -10.46
CA GLY A 383 23.15 -10.08 -10.69
C GLY A 383 23.10 -8.56 -10.67
N PRO A 384 24.22 -7.89 -11.02
CA PRO A 384 24.34 -6.42 -10.95
C PRO A 384 23.62 -5.68 -12.08
N ASN A 385 23.16 -6.36 -13.13
CA ASN A 385 22.51 -5.75 -14.30
C ASN A 385 20.99 -5.60 -14.14
N PHE A 386 20.47 -5.60 -12.91
CA PHE A 386 19.02 -5.50 -12.66
C PHE A 386 18.40 -4.18 -13.16
N SER A 387 19.20 -3.13 -13.31
CA SER A 387 18.80 -1.84 -13.92
C SER A 387 18.48 -1.97 -15.40
N GLN A 388 18.92 -3.05 -16.07
CA GLN A 388 18.61 -3.32 -17.47
C GLN A 388 17.31 -4.11 -17.67
N LEU A 389 16.65 -4.55 -16.59
CA LEU A 389 15.30 -5.10 -16.70
C LEU A 389 14.35 -3.96 -17.12
N PRO A 390 13.42 -4.18 -18.07
CA PRO A 390 12.65 -3.09 -18.68
C PRO A 390 11.99 -2.12 -17.69
N ILE A 391 11.38 -2.62 -16.61
CA ILE A 391 10.71 -1.80 -15.60
C ILE A 391 11.67 -0.96 -14.73
N ASN A 392 12.97 -1.31 -14.70
CA ASN A 392 13.99 -0.62 -13.91
C ASN A 392 14.86 0.33 -14.74
N ARG A 393 14.72 0.31 -16.08
CA ARG A 393 15.54 1.15 -16.96
C ARG A 393 15.24 2.63 -16.72
N PRO A 394 16.27 3.47 -16.49
CA PRO A 394 16.07 4.91 -16.46
C PRO A 394 15.52 5.40 -17.80
N HIS A 395 14.72 6.47 -17.76
CA HIS A 395 14.31 7.19 -18.98
C HIS A 395 15.34 8.25 -19.39
N ALA A 396 16.20 8.69 -18.46
CA ALA A 396 17.36 9.51 -18.75
C ALA A 396 18.45 8.69 -19.49
N PRO A 397 19.33 9.33 -20.30
CA PRO A 397 20.44 8.66 -20.96
C PRO A 397 21.39 7.99 -19.96
N VAL A 398 21.80 6.75 -20.26
CA VAL A 398 22.77 5.98 -19.46
C VAL A 398 24.07 5.86 -20.25
N ASN A 399 25.11 6.58 -19.80
CA ASN A 399 26.46 6.55 -20.37
C ASN A 399 27.46 6.23 -19.25
N ASP A 400 27.50 4.97 -18.80
CA ASP A 400 28.38 4.52 -17.74
C ASP A 400 29.60 3.71 -18.24
N MET A 401 30.50 3.39 -17.31
CA MET A 401 31.68 2.56 -17.54
C MET A 401 31.59 1.16 -16.89
N LEU A 402 30.39 0.71 -16.50
CA LEU A 402 30.15 -0.61 -15.92
C LEU A 402 30.06 -1.67 -17.05
N ARG A 403 30.68 -2.84 -16.87
CA ARG A 403 30.74 -3.89 -17.91
C ARG A 403 30.47 -5.28 -17.33
N ASP A 404 30.17 -6.21 -18.24
CA ASP A 404 29.95 -7.64 -17.97
C ASP A 404 28.79 -7.91 -16.99
N GLY A 405 28.94 -8.82 -16.04
CA GLY A 405 27.88 -9.24 -15.11
C GLY A 405 26.85 -10.21 -15.72
N MET A 406 26.11 -10.90 -14.85
CA MET A 406 25.06 -11.84 -15.26
C MET A 406 23.95 -11.12 -16.05
N HIS A 407 23.42 -11.78 -17.08
CA HIS A 407 22.35 -11.25 -17.95
C HIS A 407 22.59 -9.84 -18.53
N GLN A 408 23.85 -9.52 -18.87
CA GLN A 408 24.20 -8.32 -19.64
C GLN A 408 23.42 -8.31 -20.97
N SER A 409 22.44 -7.42 -21.08
CA SER A 409 21.58 -7.29 -22.27
C SER A 409 21.97 -6.10 -23.15
N ALA A 410 22.58 -5.07 -22.55
CA ALA A 410 23.12 -3.93 -23.27
C ALA A 410 24.44 -4.29 -23.95
N VAL A 411 24.56 -3.93 -25.24
CA VAL A 411 25.81 -4.05 -26.00
C VAL A 411 26.53 -2.70 -25.94
N HIS A 412 27.30 -2.50 -24.87
CA HIS A 412 28.13 -1.31 -24.70
C HIS A 412 29.17 -1.20 -25.83
N ARG A 413 29.26 -0.02 -26.44
CA ARG A 413 30.25 0.29 -27.48
C ARG A 413 31.40 1.11 -26.88
N GLY A 414 32.51 1.20 -27.59
CA GLY A 414 33.76 1.80 -27.09
C GLY A 414 34.76 0.77 -26.60
N VAL A 415 36.02 1.16 -26.44
CA VAL A 415 37.13 0.28 -26.05
C VAL A 415 37.70 0.60 -24.66
N ALA A 416 37.31 1.71 -24.04
CA ALA A 416 37.87 2.20 -22.78
C ALA A 416 36.79 2.44 -21.70
N PRO A 417 36.35 1.38 -20.99
CA PRO A 417 35.44 1.50 -19.85
C PRO A 417 36.18 1.96 -18.57
N TYR A 418 36.95 3.03 -18.67
CA TYR A 418 37.71 3.60 -17.55
C TYR A 418 38.01 5.08 -17.78
N GLN A 419 38.28 5.81 -16.69
CA GLN A 419 38.80 7.18 -16.74
C GLN A 419 40.12 7.34 -15.99
N PRO A 420 40.99 8.27 -16.42
CA PRO A 420 40.92 8.95 -17.71
C PRO A 420 41.26 7.98 -18.86
N ASN A 421 40.72 8.21 -20.07
CA ASN A 421 41.08 7.44 -21.27
C ASN A 421 41.34 8.35 -22.48
N SER A 422 42.14 7.89 -23.43
CA SER A 422 42.39 8.59 -24.71
C SER A 422 41.88 7.81 -25.93
N LEU A 423 41.55 6.52 -25.76
CA LEU A 423 41.13 5.64 -26.86
C LEU A 423 39.71 5.96 -27.34
N ASP A 424 38.83 6.38 -26.42
CA ASP A 424 37.47 6.85 -26.72
C ASP A 424 37.36 8.37 -26.53
N GLY A 425 38.48 9.10 -26.64
CA GLY A 425 38.48 10.57 -26.57
C GLY A 425 38.21 11.18 -25.19
N GLY A 426 38.23 10.38 -24.12
CA GLY A 426 37.91 10.84 -22.75
C GLY A 426 36.44 10.68 -22.37
N GLU A 427 35.60 10.15 -23.26
CA GLU A 427 34.17 9.97 -23.05
C GLU A 427 33.82 8.66 -22.34
N PRO A 428 32.62 8.58 -21.71
CA PRO A 428 31.81 9.72 -21.26
C PRO A 428 32.57 10.56 -20.23
N GLU A 429 32.50 11.89 -20.28
CA GLU A 429 33.14 12.80 -19.29
C GLU A 429 32.33 12.96 -17.98
N THR A 430 32.94 13.51 -16.93
CA THR A 430 32.23 13.82 -15.68
C THR A 430 31.47 15.15 -15.79
N SER A 431 30.24 15.21 -15.25
CA SER A 431 29.35 16.38 -15.40
C SER A 431 29.77 17.63 -14.61
N GLY A 432 30.85 17.60 -13.82
CA GLY A 432 31.27 18.75 -13.02
C GLY A 432 30.17 19.28 -12.10
N ALA A 433 29.89 20.59 -12.17
CA ALA A 433 28.86 21.26 -11.38
C ALA A 433 27.41 20.98 -11.86
N ASP A 434 27.25 20.48 -13.08
CA ASP A 434 25.95 20.11 -13.67
C ASP A 434 25.50 18.70 -13.26
N GLY A 435 26.32 17.98 -12.47
CA GLY A 435 26.00 16.64 -11.94
C GLY A 435 25.33 16.66 -10.56
N TYR A 436 25.14 15.48 -9.97
CA TYR A 436 24.78 15.35 -8.57
C TYR A 436 25.97 15.75 -7.67
N VAL A 437 25.89 16.94 -7.08
CA VAL A 437 26.90 17.47 -6.16
C VAL A 437 26.39 17.36 -4.73
N HIS A 438 27.12 16.64 -3.87
CA HIS A 438 26.80 16.57 -2.45
C HIS A 438 26.91 17.95 -1.79
N VAL A 439 25.90 18.33 -0.99
CA VAL A 439 26.00 19.52 -0.14
C VAL A 439 27.08 19.24 0.91
N ALA A 440 28.07 20.11 0.98
CA ALA A 440 29.14 19.98 1.95
C ALA A 440 28.62 20.36 3.35
N THR A 441 28.41 19.35 4.20
CA THR A 441 28.04 19.54 5.61
C THR A 441 29.24 19.21 6.52
N PRO A 442 29.47 19.97 7.60
CA PRO A 442 30.51 19.64 8.57
C PRO A 442 30.14 18.36 9.31
N VAL A 443 31.13 17.49 9.54
CA VAL A 443 30.97 16.27 10.34
C VAL A 443 32.00 16.30 11.46
N GLU A 444 31.52 16.45 12.70
CA GLU A 444 32.34 16.49 13.92
C GLU A 444 31.89 15.39 14.88
N GLY A 445 32.85 14.72 15.54
CA GLY A 445 32.54 13.67 16.50
C GLY A 445 33.68 12.70 16.72
N THR A 446 33.53 11.84 17.72
CA THR A 446 34.44 10.72 17.95
C THR A 446 33.82 9.44 17.39
N LYS A 447 34.60 8.64 16.65
CA LYS A 447 34.13 7.34 16.15
C LYS A 447 33.73 6.45 17.33
N GLY A 448 32.47 6.05 17.38
CA GLY A 448 31.89 5.22 18.45
C GLY A 448 30.57 4.58 18.02
N ARG A 449 29.97 3.81 18.93
CA ARG A 449 28.62 3.23 18.79
C ARG A 449 27.81 3.69 19.99
N ALA A 450 26.99 4.72 19.79
CA ALA A 450 26.13 5.29 20.81
C ALA A 450 24.95 5.97 20.12
N ALA A 451 23.78 5.94 20.75
CA ALA A 451 22.65 6.79 20.38
C ALA A 451 22.77 8.14 21.12
N PRO A 452 22.26 9.24 20.53
CA PRO A 452 22.16 10.50 21.24
C PRO A 452 21.06 10.42 22.30
N ALA A 453 21.18 11.20 23.38
CA ALA A 453 20.16 11.25 24.43
C ALA A 453 18.79 11.78 23.92
N SER A 454 18.77 12.51 22.79
CA SER A 454 17.54 12.96 22.13
C SER A 454 16.66 11.80 21.64
N PHE A 455 17.25 10.61 21.46
CA PHE A 455 16.53 9.43 20.99
C PHE A 455 15.89 8.62 22.13
N ASP A 456 16.22 8.91 23.40
CA ASP A 456 15.77 8.13 24.57
C ASP A 456 14.28 8.36 24.94
N ASP A 457 13.59 9.32 24.30
CA ASP A 457 12.16 9.54 24.50
C ASP A 457 11.32 8.58 23.66
N HIS A 458 10.77 7.57 24.31
CA HIS A 458 10.04 6.48 23.64
C HIS A 458 8.52 6.56 23.82
N TYR A 459 8.03 7.42 24.72
CA TYR A 459 6.64 7.38 25.18
C TYR A 459 5.86 8.65 24.83
N SER A 460 6.49 9.82 24.71
CA SER A 460 5.75 11.08 24.53
C SER A 460 4.86 11.09 23.29
N GLN A 461 5.40 10.65 22.13
CA GLN A 461 4.63 10.60 20.89
C GLN A 461 3.67 9.42 20.82
N ALA A 462 3.95 8.32 21.53
CA ALA A 462 2.97 7.25 21.72
C ALA A 462 1.75 7.75 22.51
N THR A 463 1.98 8.57 23.55
CA THR A 463 0.94 9.24 24.32
C THR A 463 0.20 10.26 23.47
N LEU A 464 0.92 11.06 22.66
CA LEU A 464 0.32 12.00 21.71
C LEU A 464 -0.65 11.27 20.77
N PHE A 465 -0.22 10.15 20.18
CA PHE A 465 -1.06 9.36 19.28
C PHE A 465 -2.34 8.88 20.00
N TRP A 466 -2.21 8.26 21.18
CA TRP A 466 -3.36 7.79 21.96
C TRP A 466 -4.37 8.90 22.29
N LEU A 467 -3.87 10.06 22.73
CA LEU A 467 -4.72 11.20 23.10
C LEU A 467 -5.38 11.86 21.88
N SER A 468 -4.86 11.60 20.67
CA SER A 468 -5.40 12.12 19.41
C SER A 468 -6.52 11.25 18.82
N MET A 469 -6.68 10.02 19.33
CA MET A 469 -7.70 9.09 18.87
C MET A 469 -9.08 9.40 19.45
N THR A 470 -10.13 9.24 18.65
CA THR A 470 -11.51 9.23 19.15
C THR A 470 -11.76 8.04 20.10
N PRO A 471 -12.82 8.07 20.93
CA PRO A 471 -13.12 6.95 21.82
C PRO A 471 -13.24 5.58 21.14
N VAL A 472 -13.81 5.54 19.92
CA VAL A 472 -13.93 4.30 19.14
C VAL A 472 -12.58 3.81 18.61
N GLU A 473 -11.73 4.73 18.13
CA GLU A 473 -10.36 4.38 17.72
C GLU A 473 -9.51 3.91 18.90
N GLN A 474 -9.66 4.52 20.08
CA GLN A 474 -9.02 4.06 21.31
C GLN A 474 -9.45 2.64 21.69
N ALA A 475 -10.74 2.32 21.53
CA ALA A 475 -11.24 0.96 21.76
C ALA A 475 -10.67 -0.04 20.74
N HIS A 476 -10.61 0.32 19.45
CA HIS A 476 -10.03 -0.53 18.42
C HIS A 476 -8.52 -0.76 18.65
N LEU A 477 -7.77 0.29 19.01
CA LEU A 477 -6.35 0.21 19.34
C LEU A 477 -6.08 -0.72 20.52
N ALA A 478 -6.81 -0.54 21.63
CA ALA A 478 -6.72 -1.43 22.79
C ALA A 478 -7.14 -2.87 22.44
N GLY A 479 -8.16 -3.03 21.58
CA GLY A 479 -8.59 -4.32 21.04
C GLY A 479 -7.50 -5.00 20.19
N GLY A 480 -6.75 -4.23 19.39
CA GLY A 480 -5.61 -4.70 18.61
C GLY A 480 -4.53 -5.31 19.50
N PHE A 481 -4.05 -4.55 20.50
CA PHE A 481 -3.10 -5.06 21.50
C PHE A 481 -3.63 -6.29 22.25
N THR A 482 -4.90 -6.26 22.66
CA THR A 482 -5.53 -7.37 23.39
C THR A 482 -5.56 -8.63 22.54
N PHE A 483 -5.95 -8.53 21.27
CA PHE A 483 -5.99 -9.67 20.36
C PHE A 483 -4.59 -10.26 20.13
N GLU A 484 -3.61 -9.40 19.87
CA GLU A 484 -2.25 -9.83 19.57
C GLU A 484 -1.56 -10.47 20.79
N LEU A 485 -1.54 -9.78 21.92
CA LEU A 485 -0.99 -10.29 23.19
C LEU A 485 -1.81 -11.47 23.74
N GLY A 486 -3.08 -11.60 23.36
CA GLY A 486 -3.91 -12.75 23.66
C GLY A 486 -3.39 -14.05 23.04
N LYS A 487 -2.66 -13.95 21.92
CA LYS A 487 -2.03 -15.10 21.23
C LYS A 487 -0.60 -15.42 21.71
N VAL A 488 0.06 -14.49 22.40
CA VAL A 488 1.35 -14.73 23.05
C VAL A 488 1.18 -15.77 24.16
N LEU A 489 2.11 -16.70 24.32
CA LEU A 489 2.05 -17.73 25.34
C LEU A 489 2.76 -17.30 26.62
N GLU A 490 3.91 -16.63 26.50
CA GLU A 490 4.76 -16.21 27.60
C GLU A 490 4.14 -15.06 28.42
N ALA A 491 3.76 -15.35 29.66
CA ALA A 491 3.10 -14.37 30.54
C ALA A 491 3.95 -13.13 30.81
N GLN A 492 5.27 -13.31 30.98
CA GLN A 492 6.20 -12.21 31.25
C GLN A 492 6.28 -11.20 30.10
N VAL A 493 6.11 -11.66 28.86
CA VAL A 493 6.07 -10.79 27.68
C VAL A 493 4.83 -9.91 27.73
N LYS A 494 3.66 -10.48 28.06
CA LYS A 494 2.41 -9.73 28.22
C LYS A 494 2.51 -8.69 29.33
N GLU A 495 3.00 -9.10 30.50
CA GLU A 495 3.20 -8.22 31.65
C GLU A 495 4.15 -7.07 31.31
N ARG A 496 5.29 -7.36 30.66
CA ARG A 496 6.25 -6.32 30.26
C ARG A 496 5.63 -5.34 29.27
N MET A 497 4.92 -5.83 28.26
CA MET A 497 4.28 -4.96 27.27
C MET A 497 3.18 -4.09 27.89
N VAL A 498 2.32 -4.64 28.76
CA VAL A 498 1.33 -3.83 29.49
C VAL A 498 2.01 -2.78 30.37
N GLY A 499 3.17 -3.10 30.96
CA GLY A 499 4.01 -2.11 31.65
C GLY A 499 4.48 -0.98 30.74
N ASN A 500 4.89 -1.26 29.51
CA ASN A 500 5.24 -0.22 28.53
C ASN A 500 4.01 0.63 28.16
N LEU A 501 2.84 0.01 27.98
CA LEU A 501 1.58 0.74 27.73
C LEU A 501 1.17 1.62 28.93
N ALA A 502 1.48 1.21 30.16
CA ALA A 502 1.21 2.00 31.35
C ALA A 502 2.07 3.28 31.42
N ARG A 503 3.28 3.26 30.84
CA ARG A 503 4.14 4.44 30.66
C ARG A 503 3.57 5.41 29.62
N VAL A 504 2.86 4.89 28.62
CA VAL A 504 2.13 5.69 27.61
C VAL A 504 0.88 6.32 28.22
N HIS A 505 -0.05 5.50 28.72
CA HIS A 505 -1.30 5.98 29.31
C HIS A 505 -1.99 4.90 30.17
N ARG A 506 -2.42 5.27 31.39
CA ARG A 506 -3.02 4.32 32.34
C ARG A 506 -4.32 3.68 31.85
N ASP A 507 -5.18 4.44 31.15
CA ASP A 507 -6.43 3.89 30.61
C ASP A 507 -6.20 2.84 29.51
N LEU A 508 -5.21 3.07 28.62
CA LEU A 508 -4.83 2.09 27.60
C LEU A 508 -4.37 0.78 28.25
N ALA A 509 -3.43 0.88 29.20
CA ALA A 509 -2.94 -0.28 29.92
C ALA A 509 -4.06 -1.01 30.67
N ALA A 510 -5.00 -0.29 31.29
CA ALA A 510 -6.13 -0.89 32.00
C ALA A 510 -7.07 -1.65 31.05
N ARG A 511 -7.41 -1.09 29.88
CA ARG A 511 -8.24 -1.76 28.87
C ARG A 511 -7.58 -3.04 28.36
N VAL A 512 -6.29 -2.98 28.02
CA VAL A 512 -5.54 -4.14 27.53
C VAL A 512 -5.39 -5.21 28.62
N ALA A 513 -5.03 -4.82 29.84
CA ALA A 513 -4.89 -5.76 30.97
C ALA A 513 -6.21 -6.47 31.30
N ALA A 514 -7.34 -5.74 31.25
CA ALA A 514 -8.67 -6.32 31.45
C ALA A 514 -9.00 -7.35 30.37
N GLY A 515 -8.71 -7.06 29.09
CA GLY A 515 -8.91 -7.98 27.98
C GLY A 515 -8.02 -9.24 28.05
N LEU A 516 -6.83 -9.12 28.64
CA LEU A 516 -5.90 -10.23 28.86
C LEU A 516 -6.16 -11.00 30.17
N GLY A 517 -6.99 -10.47 31.06
CA GLY A 517 -7.25 -11.07 32.38
C GLY A 517 -6.06 -11.00 33.33
N ILE A 518 -5.20 -9.97 33.22
CA ILE A 518 -4.04 -9.76 34.08
C ILE A 518 -4.15 -8.43 34.85
N ALA A 519 -3.33 -8.26 35.89
CA ALA A 519 -3.23 -6.97 36.58
C ALA A 519 -2.37 -6.00 35.76
N VAL A 520 -2.66 -4.70 35.84
CA VAL A 520 -1.75 -3.66 35.34
C VAL A 520 -0.48 -3.70 36.23
N PRO A 521 0.72 -3.87 35.66
CA PRO A 521 1.96 -3.82 36.43
C PRO A 521 2.14 -2.47 37.12
N ASP A 522 2.78 -2.50 38.29
CA ASP A 522 3.16 -1.27 39.00
C ASP A 522 4.29 -0.56 38.23
N VAL A 523 4.03 0.67 37.82
CA VAL A 523 4.97 1.54 37.09
C VAL A 523 5.10 2.83 37.88
N PRO A 524 6.33 3.27 38.20
CA PRO A 524 6.57 4.51 38.93
C PRO A 524 5.90 5.71 38.25
N ASP A 525 5.30 6.60 39.04
CA ASP A 525 4.58 7.77 38.52
C ASP A 525 5.45 8.69 37.67
N ASP A 526 6.76 8.75 37.94
CA ASP A 526 7.75 9.53 37.18
C ASP A 526 8.16 8.91 35.85
N GLU A 527 7.83 7.63 35.61
CA GLU A 527 8.00 6.96 34.31
C GLU A 527 6.74 7.05 33.43
N VAL A 528 5.62 7.50 33.97
CA VAL A 528 4.37 7.70 33.21
C VAL A 528 4.39 9.09 32.59
N VAL A 529 4.13 9.16 31.28
CA VAL A 529 4.00 10.46 30.60
C VAL A 529 2.83 11.23 31.18
N ASP A 530 3.08 12.47 31.61
CA ASP A 530 2.01 13.38 32.03
C ASP A 530 1.17 13.78 30.82
N ALA A 531 -0.04 13.22 30.72
CA ALA A 531 -0.98 13.51 29.64
C ALA A 531 -1.31 15.01 29.53
N GLY A 532 -1.22 15.78 30.62
CA GLY A 532 -1.43 17.23 30.60
C GLY A 532 -0.29 18.01 29.93
N SER A 533 0.88 17.39 29.74
CA SER A 533 2.04 17.98 29.07
C SER A 533 2.08 17.72 27.56
N VAL A 534 1.23 16.82 27.05
CA VAL A 534 1.20 16.40 25.65
C VAL A 534 0.02 17.06 24.93
N THR A 535 0.31 17.72 23.80
CA THR A 535 -0.73 18.30 22.94
C THR A 535 -1.18 17.28 21.89
N PRO A 536 -2.46 16.87 21.84
CA PRO A 536 -2.96 15.97 20.80
C PRO A 536 -2.90 16.61 19.40
N SER A 537 -2.80 15.77 18.36
CA SER A 537 -2.81 16.15 16.95
C SER A 537 -4.03 15.53 16.26
N PRO A 538 -5.12 16.29 16.05
CA PRO A 538 -6.32 15.79 15.36
C PRO A 538 -6.06 15.19 13.99
N ALA A 539 -4.99 15.60 13.30
CA ALA A 539 -4.59 15.04 12.00
C ALA A 539 -4.28 13.53 12.02
N LEU A 540 -4.03 12.95 13.20
CA LEU A 540 -3.73 11.52 13.35
C LEU A 540 -4.98 10.63 13.29
N SER A 541 -6.14 11.14 13.71
CA SER A 541 -7.41 10.41 13.66
C SER A 541 -7.89 10.23 12.22
N GLN A 542 -8.49 9.08 11.92
CA GLN A 542 -9.09 8.81 10.61
C GLN A 542 -10.62 8.88 10.62
N VAL A 543 -11.25 9.11 11.78
CA VAL A 543 -12.71 9.22 11.86
C VAL A 543 -13.13 10.55 11.22
N PRO A 544 -13.85 10.53 10.09
CA PRO A 544 -14.24 11.75 9.41
C PRO A 544 -15.24 12.54 10.27
N SER A 545 -15.10 13.87 10.27
CA SER A 545 -16.09 14.78 10.87
C SER A 545 -17.23 15.12 9.91
N GLU A 546 -17.02 14.93 8.61
CA GLU A 546 -17.98 15.20 7.54
C GLU A 546 -17.86 14.16 6.42
N PRO A 547 -18.96 13.90 5.65
CA PRO A 547 -18.93 12.92 4.58
C PRO A 547 -17.90 13.26 3.50
N GLY A 548 -17.00 12.31 3.24
CA GLY A 548 -16.00 12.40 2.18
C GLY A 548 -16.49 11.92 0.81
N ARG A 549 -15.52 11.74 -0.09
CA ARG A 549 -15.72 11.20 -1.43
C ARG A 549 -16.13 9.71 -1.38
N VAL A 550 -16.99 9.30 -2.31
CA VAL A 550 -17.52 7.93 -2.39
C VAL A 550 -17.13 7.21 -3.68
N ASP A 551 -16.27 7.82 -4.49
CA ASP A 551 -15.83 7.29 -5.78
C ASP A 551 -15.22 5.89 -5.64
N GLY A 552 -15.73 4.93 -6.41
CA GLY A 552 -15.29 3.55 -6.41
C GLY A 552 -15.63 2.77 -5.13
N ARG A 553 -16.50 3.27 -4.26
CA ARG A 553 -17.15 2.46 -3.20
C ARG A 553 -18.09 1.44 -3.83
N VAL A 554 -18.28 0.31 -3.17
CA VAL A 554 -19.08 -0.81 -3.69
C VAL A 554 -20.33 -1.03 -2.84
N VAL A 555 -21.50 -1.04 -3.45
CA VAL A 555 -22.78 -1.30 -2.80
C VAL A 555 -23.36 -2.62 -3.30
N GLY A 556 -23.65 -3.54 -2.39
CA GLY A 556 -24.34 -4.80 -2.69
C GLY A 556 -25.86 -4.62 -2.59
N VAL A 557 -26.58 -4.88 -3.68
CA VAL A 557 -28.05 -4.84 -3.70
C VAL A 557 -28.58 -6.26 -3.70
N LEU A 558 -29.18 -6.67 -2.60
CA LEU A 558 -29.74 -8.00 -2.39
C LEU A 558 -31.14 -8.06 -3.04
N ALA A 559 -31.31 -8.98 -3.99
CA ALA A 559 -32.54 -9.18 -4.75
C ALA A 559 -32.72 -10.68 -5.09
N ASP A 560 -33.94 -11.11 -5.40
CA ASP A 560 -34.23 -12.42 -6.01
C ASP A 560 -35.21 -12.29 -7.19
N ASP A 561 -35.74 -13.41 -7.68
CA ASP A 561 -36.69 -13.44 -8.82
C ASP A 561 -38.01 -12.71 -8.53
N GLY A 562 -38.34 -12.41 -7.26
CA GLY A 562 -39.52 -11.63 -6.87
C GLY A 562 -39.29 -10.12 -6.89
N ALA A 563 -38.03 -9.68 -6.83
CA ALA A 563 -37.66 -8.32 -6.49
C ALA A 563 -38.19 -7.23 -7.43
N ASP A 564 -38.32 -6.01 -6.90
CA ASP A 564 -38.52 -4.78 -7.69
C ASP A 564 -37.29 -4.45 -8.55
N LEU A 565 -37.20 -5.08 -9.72
CA LEU A 565 -36.10 -4.87 -10.66
C LEU A 565 -36.06 -3.43 -11.21
N ALA A 566 -37.19 -2.73 -11.26
CA ALA A 566 -37.21 -1.34 -11.70
C ALA A 566 -36.50 -0.45 -10.67
N GLY A 567 -36.76 -0.69 -9.38
CA GLY A 567 -36.08 0.01 -8.29
C GLY A 567 -34.59 -0.32 -8.22
N VAL A 568 -34.20 -1.58 -8.45
CA VAL A 568 -32.79 -1.99 -8.52
C VAL A 568 -32.04 -1.26 -9.64
N GLU A 569 -32.63 -1.17 -10.84
CA GLU A 569 -32.04 -0.44 -11.98
C GLU A 569 -31.93 1.06 -11.69
N ALA A 570 -32.98 1.67 -11.12
CA ALA A 570 -32.97 3.09 -10.76
C ALA A 570 -31.89 3.41 -9.71
N LEU A 571 -31.78 2.59 -8.66
CA LEU A 571 -30.74 2.72 -7.65
C LEU A 571 -29.33 2.59 -8.26
N ARG A 572 -29.15 1.64 -9.18
CA ARG A 572 -27.88 1.45 -9.90
C ARG A 572 -27.50 2.68 -10.72
N GLU A 573 -28.44 3.26 -11.46
CA GLU A 573 -28.19 4.47 -12.25
C GLU A 573 -27.84 5.66 -11.35
N ALA A 574 -28.59 5.86 -10.28
CA ALA A 574 -28.38 6.97 -9.35
C ALA A 574 -27.03 6.90 -8.61
N LEU A 575 -26.61 5.70 -8.19
CA LEU A 575 -25.30 5.48 -7.55
C LEU A 575 -24.15 5.56 -8.56
N ALA A 576 -24.33 5.06 -9.79
CA ALA A 576 -23.32 5.20 -10.85
C ALA A 576 -23.06 6.67 -11.20
N ALA A 577 -24.07 7.54 -11.13
CA ALA A 577 -23.90 9.00 -11.30
C ALA A 577 -23.08 9.67 -10.18
N LYS A 578 -22.71 8.93 -9.13
CA LYS A 578 -21.82 9.33 -8.04
C LYS A 578 -20.52 8.51 -8.02
N ASP A 579 -20.21 7.82 -9.11
CA ASP A 579 -19.07 6.92 -9.25
C ASP A 579 -19.06 5.75 -8.24
N VAL A 580 -20.23 5.39 -7.69
CA VAL A 580 -20.40 4.23 -6.80
C VAL A 580 -20.72 2.99 -7.63
N VAL A 581 -20.01 1.90 -7.35
CA VAL A 581 -20.18 0.61 -8.03
C VAL A 581 -21.29 -0.18 -7.37
N VAL A 582 -22.33 -0.53 -8.12
CA VAL A 582 -23.42 -1.38 -7.64
C VAL A 582 -23.23 -2.82 -8.11
N ARG A 583 -23.42 -3.77 -7.20
CA ARG A 583 -23.34 -5.21 -7.45
C ARG A 583 -24.66 -5.86 -7.03
N VAL A 584 -25.32 -6.52 -7.96
CA VAL A 584 -26.55 -7.27 -7.65
C VAL A 584 -26.19 -8.63 -7.07
N VAL A 585 -26.72 -8.90 -5.88
CA VAL A 585 -26.50 -10.12 -5.09
C VAL A 585 -27.79 -10.91 -5.03
N ALA A 586 -27.77 -12.16 -5.48
CA ALA A 586 -28.97 -12.99 -5.51
C ALA A 586 -28.70 -14.44 -5.07
N PRO A 587 -29.74 -15.24 -4.77
CA PRO A 587 -29.58 -16.65 -4.38
C PRO A 587 -28.86 -17.52 -5.43
N HIS A 588 -28.89 -17.13 -6.71
CA HIS A 588 -28.22 -17.82 -7.81
C HIS A 588 -27.52 -16.82 -8.75
N GLY A 589 -26.56 -17.30 -9.54
CA GLY A 589 -25.95 -16.51 -10.62
C GLY A 589 -26.83 -16.48 -11.88
N GLY A 590 -26.33 -15.80 -12.92
CA GLY A 590 -27.06 -15.63 -14.18
C GLY A 590 -27.86 -14.34 -14.19
N GLU A 591 -29.15 -14.44 -14.46
CA GLU A 591 -30.07 -13.30 -14.53
C GLU A 591 -31.28 -13.56 -13.64
N ILE A 592 -31.75 -12.52 -12.94
CA ILE A 592 -33.08 -12.49 -12.33
C ILE A 592 -34.03 -11.78 -13.30
N ALA A 593 -35.25 -12.28 -13.45
CA ALA A 593 -36.20 -11.75 -14.43
C ALA A 593 -37.62 -11.66 -13.85
N ALA A 594 -38.12 -10.43 -13.73
CA ALA A 594 -39.44 -10.11 -13.19
C ALA A 594 -40.10 -9.00 -14.00
N GLY A 595 -41.41 -9.10 -14.24
CA GLY A 595 -42.19 -8.03 -14.88
C GLY A 595 -41.72 -7.62 -16.28
N GLY A 596 -41.05 -8.51 -17.02
CA GLY A 596 -40.48 -8.23 -18.34
C GLY A 596 -39.15 -7.47 -18.33
N ARG A 597 -38.58 -7.23 -17.14
CA ARG A 597 -37.20 -6.74 -16.94
C ARG A 597 -36.29 -7.89 -16.57
N SER A 598 -34.99 -7.71 -16.79
CA SER A 598 -33.99 -8.67 -16.37
C SER A 598 -32.72 -7.95 -15.97
N VAL A 599 -32.12 -8.41 -14.87
CA VAL A 599 -30.89 -7.85 -14.33
C VAL A 599 -29.87 -8.98 -14.17
N VAL A 600 -28.65 -8.74 -14.65
CA VAL A 600 -27.53 -9.66 -14.49
C VAL A 600 -27.10 -9.67 -13.02
N VAL A 601 -26.98 -10.87 -12.45
CA VAL A 601 -26.49 -11.06 -11.11
C VAL A 601 -24.96 -10.97 -11.12
N ASP A 602 -24.40 -10.04 -10.35
CA ASP A 602 -22.96 -9.90 -10.19
C ASP A 602 -22.37 -10.94 -9.24
N ARG A 603 -23.14 -11.34 -8.21
CA ARG A 603 -22.75 -12.30 -7.18
C ARG A 603 -23.90 -13.20 -6.76
N ALA A 604 -23.66 -14.51 -6.75
CA ALA A 604 -24.54 -15.42 -6.02
C ALA A 604 -24.19 -15.36 -4.52
N LEU A 605 -25.18 -15.52 -3.64
CA LEU A 605 -24.97 -15.53 -2.18
C LEU A 605 -23.85 -16.47 -1.73
N VAL A 606 -23.75 -17.66 -2.35
CA VAL A 606 -22.72 -18.66 -2.03
C VAL A 606 -21.29 -18.24 -2.43
N THR A 607 -21.15 -17.23 -3.30
CA THR A 607 -19.88 -16.78 -3.88
C THR A 607 -19.39 -15.45 -3.34
N THR A 608 -20.07 -14.88 -2.33
CA THR A 608 -19.75 -13.54 -1.84
C THR A 608 -19.75 -13.44 -0.32
N ARG A 609 -19.08 -12.42 0.20
CA ARG A 609 -19.07 -12.05 1.61
C ARG A 609 -19.18 -10.55 1.78
N SER A 610 -19.55 -10.12 2.99
CA SER A 610 -19.79 -8.72 3.30
C SER A 610 -18.58 -7.83 2.99
N ILE A 611 -17.36 -8.38 3.07
CA ILE A 611 -16.08 -7.72 2.78
C ILE A 611 -16.00 -7.11 1.38
N GLU A 612 -16.77 -7.60 0.40
CA GLU A 612 -16.78 -7.05 -0.96
C GLU A 612 -17.55 -5.73 -1.08
N TYR A 613 -18.30 -5.34 -0.04
CA TYR A 613 -19.21 -4.19 -0.07
C TYR A 613 -18.88 -3.19 1.03
N ASP A 614 -18.98 -1.91 0.70
CA ASP A 614 -18.93 -0.80 1.66
C ASP A 614 -20.31 -0.55 2.30
N ALA A 615 -21.39 -0.94 1.60
CA ALA A 615 -22.74 -0.94 2.13
C ALA A 615 -23.63 -2.01 1.48
N LEU A 616 -24.73 -2.37 2.15
CA LEU A 616 -25.72 -3.32 1.64
C LEU A 616 -27.10 -2.68 1.56
N VAL A 617 -27.84 -3.01 0.51
CA VAL A 617 -29.23 -2.59 0.31
C VAL A 617 -30.09 -3.81 0.04
N VAL A 618 -31.22 -3.95 0.71
CA VAL A 618 -32.21 -5.00 0.43
C VAL A 618 -33.34 -4.40 -0.41
N ALA A 619 -33.60 -5.00 -1.57
CA ALA A 619 -34.68 -4.58 -2.46
C ALA A 619 -36.08 -4.85 -1.87
N ASP A 620 -37.11 -4.29 -2.49
CA ASP A 620 -38.52 -4.61 -2.23
C ASP A 620 -38.96 -5.84 -3.05
N ASP A 621 -40.15 -6.36 -2.73
CA ASP A 621 -40.77 -7.59 -3.24
C ASP A 621 -39.90 -8.86 -3.05
N VAL A 622 -39.13 -8.90 -1.97
CA VAL A 622 -38.25 -10.04 -1.63
C VAL A 622 -38.63 -10.74 -0.32
N ALA A 623 -39.54 -10.18 0.47
CA ALA A 623 -39.97 -10.80 1.72
C ALA A 623 -40.68 -12.13 1.46
N GLY A 624 -40.30 -13.16 2.22
CA GLY A 624 -40.79 -14.53 2.01
C GLY A 624 -40.26 -15.22 0.74
N GLY A 625 -39.38 -14.56 -0.02
CA GLY A 625 -38.73 -15.08 -1.21
C GLY A 625 -37.53 -15.99 -0.91
N ALA A 626 -36.81 -16.36 -1.97
CA ALA A 626 -35.61 -17.20 -1.88
C ALA A 626 -34.46 -16.47 -1.19
N LEU A 627 -34.39 -15.14 -1.33
CA LEU A 627 -33.42 -14.30 -0.62
C LEU A 627 -33.63 -14.37 0.90
N ALA A 628 -34.86 -14.17 1.36
CA ALA A 628 -35.20 -14.18 2.78
C ALA A 628 -35.01 -15.56 3.43
N ALA A 629 -35.25 -16.64 2.67
CA ALA A 629 -35.10 -18.01 3.15
C ALA A 629 -33.62 -18.49 3.23
N ALA A 630 -32.68 -17.78 2.59
CA ALA A 630 -31.28 -18.19 2.50
C ALA A 630 -30.49 -17.81 3.77
N PRO A 631 -29.86 -18.77 4.49
CA PRO A 631 -29.02 -18.46 5.65
C PRO A 631 -27.86 -17.50 5.35
N GLU A 632 -27.34 -17.54 4.13
CA GLU A 632 -26.27 -16.67 3.65
C GLU A 632 -26.67 -15.19 3.71
N THR A 633 -27.95 -14.87 3.48
CA THR A 633 -28.49 -13.52 3.60
C THR A 633 -28.34 -12.99 5.03
N ALA A 634 -28.72 -13.80 6.03
CA ALA A 634 -28.57 -13.43 7.43
C ALA A 634 -27.11 -13.24 7.84
N VAL A 635 -26.21 -14.11 7.36
CA VAL A 635 -24.76 -13.96 7.59
C VAL A 635 -24.25 -12.66 6.98
N LEU A 636 -24.58 -12.38 5.72
CA LEU A 636 -24.12 -11.20 5.00
C LEU A 636 -24.54 -9.90 5.69
N LEU A 637 -25.82 -9.80 6.09
CA LEU A 637 -26.38 -8.65 6.77
C LEU A 637 -25.84 -8.49 8.20
N SER A 638 -25.70 -9.60 8.94
CA SER A 638 -25.14 -9.59 10.29
C SER A 638 -23.68 -9.13 10.31
N GLU A 639 -22.86 -9.59 9.36
CA GLU A 639 -21.49 -9.11 9.21
C GLU A 639 -21.45 -7.61 8.93
N ALA A 640 -22.19 -7.14 7.92
CA ALA A 640 -22.23 -5.73 7.57
C ALA A 640 -22.67 -4.85 8.75
N PHE A 641 -23.63 -5.32 9.54
CA PHE A 641 -24.11 -4.61 10.72
C PHE A 641 -23.00 -4.46 11.76
N ARG A 642 -22.36 -5.58 12.15
CA ARG A 642 -21.28 -5.63 13.15
C ARG A 642 -20.03 -4.88 12.70
N HIS A 643 -19.78 -4.80 11.39
CA HIS A 643 -18.66 -4.06 10.83
C HIS A 643 -18.95 -2.56 10.65
N GLY A 644 -20.12 -2.08 11.07
CA GLY A 644 -20.46 -0.66 11.00
C GLY A 644 -20.76 -0.16 9.59
N LYS A 645 -21.12 -1.02 8.63
CA LYS A 645 -21.46 -0.61 7.27
C LYS A 645 -22.85 0.03 7.19
N ALA A 646 -23.05 0.97 6.28
CA ALA A 646 -24.41 1.47 6.03
C ALA A 646 -25.29 0.31 5.50
N ILE A 647 -26.51 0.21 6.01
CA ILE A 647 -27.49 -0.79 5.56
C ILE A 647 -28.79 -0.06 5.25
N ALA A 648 -29.38 -0.35 4.10
CA ALA A 648 -30.69 0.17 3.74
C ALA A 648 -31.61 -0.94 3.26
N ALA A 649 -32.91 -0.71 3.35
CA ALA A 649 -33.93 -1.50 2.68
C ALA A 649 -35.08 -0.61 2.25
N TRP A 650 -35.76 -0.97 1.16
CA TRP A 650 -37.02 -0.34 0.78
C TRP A 650 -38.16 -1.35 0.73
N GLY A 651 -39.38 -0.87 1.00
CA GLY A 651 -40.59 -1.70 1.02
C GLY A 651 -40.51 -2.87 1.98
N ASP A 652 -40.80 -4.09 1.49
CA ASP A 652 -40.80 -5.33 2.27
C ASP A 652 -39.39 -5.84 2.63
N GLY A 653 -38.33 -5.30 2.01
CA GLY A 653 -36.94 -5.64 2.35
C GLY A 653 -36.59 -5.32 3.81
N ALA A 654 -37.33 -4.42 4.45
CA ALA A 654 -37.22 -4.14 5.88
C ALA A 654 -37.53 -5.37 6.75
N GLU A 655 -38.44 -6.25 6.30
CA GLU A 655 -38.77 -7.50 6.98
C GLU A 655 -37.58 -8.47 6.92
N VAL A 656 -36.87 -8.53 5.78
CA VAL A 656 -35.66 -9.36 5.63
C VAL A 656 -34.53 -8.89 6.55
N LEU A 657 -34.37 -7.58 6.76
CA LEU A 657 -33.43 -7.06 7.75
C LEU A 657 -33.78 -7.54 9.17
N ALA A 658 -35.05 -7.42 9.56
CA ALA A 658 -35.51 -7.85 10.88
C ALA A 658 -35.35 -9.36 11.08
N ASP A 659 -35.69 -10.16 10.07
CA ASP A 659 -35.54 -11.62 10.09
C ASP A 659 -34.06 -12.06 10.18
N ALA A 660 -33.15 -11.27 9.61
CA ALA A 660 -31.70 -11.45 9.73
C ALA A 660 -31.13 -11.03 11.11
N GLY A 661 -31.97 -10.50 12.01
CA GLY A 661 -31.57 -10.02 13.33
C GLY A 661 -30.85 -8.66 13.31
N VAL A 662 -31.02 -7.88 12.23
CA VAL A 662 -30.52 -6.50 12.15
C VAL A 662 -31.49 -5.57 12.88
N ASP A 663 -30.97 -4.78 13.81
CA ASP A 663 -31.76 -3.73 14.47
C ASP A 663 -32.02 -2.58 13.48
N THR A 664 -33.25 -2.50 12.98
CA THR A 664 -33.68 -1.49 12.01
C THR A 664 -33.76 -0.07 12.59
N ALA A 665 -33.64 0.09 13.91
CA ALA A 665 -33.58 1.39 14.57
C ALA A 665 -32.14 1.84 14.87
N ALA A 666 -31.13 1.01 14.59
CA ALA A 666 -29.74 1.34 14.85
C ALA A 666 -29.24 2.48 13.93
N PRO A 667 -28.23 3.26 14.37
CA PRO A 667 -27.60 4.28 13.54
C PRO A 667 -27.17 3.73 12.17
N ASP A 668 -27.43 4.50 11.10
CA ASP A 668 -27.17 4.18 9.69
C ASP A 668 -27.72 2.82 9.19
N VAL A 669 -28.80 2.37 9.82
CA VAL A 669 -29.73 1.40 9.24
C VAL A 669 -31.00 2.15 8.82
N ARG A 670 -31.35 2.10 7.53
CA ARG A 670 -32.46 2.88 6.96
C ARG A 670 -33.52 1.98 6.34
N THR A 671 -34.78 2.22 6.70
CA THR A 671 -35.93 1.59 6.06
C THR A 671 -36.74 2.70 5.38
N VAL A 672 -36.85 2.64 4.07
CA VAL A 672 -37.40 3.74 3.26
C VAL A 672 -38.49 3.24 2.31
N SER A 673 -39.18 4.18 1.66
CA SER A 673 -40.33 3.86 0.81
C SER A 673 -39.98 3.42 -0.61
N GLY A 674 -38.81 3.85 -1.11
CA GLY A 674 -38.36 3.53 -2.46
C GLY A 674 -36.87 3.82 -2.67
N PRO A 675 -36.34 3.51 -3.87
CA PRO A 675 -34.91 3.56 -4.18
C PRO A 675 -34.30 4.98 -4.14
N ASP A 676 -35.07 6.03 -4.44
CA ASP A 676 -34.57 7.41 -4.40
C ASP A 676 -34.21 7.87 -2.99
N ASP A 677 -35.02 7.47 -2.00
CA ASP A 677 -34.78 7.75 -0.58
C ASP A 677 -33.54 7.01 -0.09
N VAL A 678 -33.26 5.80 -0.63
CA VAL A 678 -32.04 5.05 -0.31
C VAL A 678 -30.80 5.88 -0.66
N VAL A 679 -30.77 6.49 -1.85
CA VAL A 679 -29.60 7.27 -2.31
C VAL A 679 -29.35 8.47 -1.40
N ALA A 680 -30.41 9.17 -1.00
CA ALA A 680 -30.32 10.37 -0.17
C ALA A 680 -29.65 10.10 1.19
N ASP A 681 -29.92 8.96 1.79
CA ASP A 681 -29.36 8.57 3.08
C ASP A 681 -28.03 7.81 2.95
N LEU A 682 -27.90 6.97 1.93
CA LEU A 682 -26.77 6.05 1.77
C LEU A 682 -25.48 6.76 1.36
N VAL A 683 -25.55 7.76 0.48
CA VAL A 683 -24.34 8.46 -0.02
C VAL A 683 -23.61 9.22 1.11
N PRO A 684 -24.29 10.02 1.97
CA PRO A 684 -23.65 10.61 3.14
C PRO A 684 -23.06 9.56 4.09
N ALA A 685 -23.77 8.45 4.33
CA ALA A 685 -23.29 7.38 5.20
C ALA A 685 -22.04 6.67 4.64
N LEU A 686 -21.97 6.44 3.33
CA LEU A 686 -20.76 5.96 2.64
C LEU A 686 -19.60 6.96 2.78
N GLY A 687 -19.88 8.26 2.70
CA GLY A 687 -18.87 9.31 2.91
C GLY A 687 -18.33 9.35 4.34
N MET A 688 -19.12 8.94 5.33
CA MET A 688 -18.65 8.74 6.71
C MET A 688 -17.84 7.45 6.89
N HIS A 689 -17.75 6.61 5.85
CA HIS A 689 -17.09 5.29 5.77
C HIS A 689 -17.72 4.20 6.64
N ARG A 690 -18.05 4.50 7.90
CA ARG A 690 -18.73 3.62 8.85
C ARG A 690 -19.70 4.38 9.75
N SER A 691 -20.64 3.63 10.29
CA SER A 691 -21.51 4.04 11.38
C SER A 691 -20.75 4.03 12.71
N TRP A 692 -19.97 5.09 12.98
CA TRP A 692 -19.13 5.20 14.17
C TRP A 692 -19.92 5.18 15.49
N GLU A 693 -21.13 5.74 15.51
CA GLU A 693 -22.02 5.68 16.69
C GLU A 693 -22.40 4.23 17.01
N ARG A 694 -22.69 3.43 15.99
CA ARG A 694 -23.02 2.01 16.14
C ARG A 694 -21.81 1.20 16.61
N LEU A 695 -20.62 1.47 16.05
CA LEU A 695 -19.39 0.82 16.51
C LEU A 695 -19.06 1.19 17.96
N ALA A 696 -19.26 2.45 18.36
CA ALA A 696 -19.10 2.88 19.75
C ALA A 696 -20.08 2.16 20.69
N SER A 697 -21.36 2.07 20.31
CA SER A 697 -22.37 1.34 21.08
C SER A 697 -22.04 -0.15 21.22
N LEU A 698 -21.58 -0.81 20.15
CA LEU A 698 -21.15 -2.21 20.18
C LEU A 698 -19.90 -2.43 21.05
N ALA A 699 -19.05 -1.42 21.18
CA ALA A 699 -17.90 -1.42 22.07
C ALA A 699 -18.24 -1.04 23.53
N GLY A 700 -19.50 -0.67 23.82
CA GLY A 700 -19.96 -0.26 25.15
C GLY A 700 -19.48 1.13 25.58
N LEU A 701 -19.25 2.03 24.62
CA LEU A 701 -18.80 3.42 24.83
C LEU A 701 -19.96 4.42 24.97
#